data_AF-K2FYR3-F1
#
_entry.id   AF-K2FYR3-F1
#
_cell.length_a   1.000
_cell.length_b   1.000
_cell.length_c   1.000
_cell.angle_alpha   90.00
_cell.angle_beta   90.00
_cell.angle_gamma   90.00
#
_symmetry.space_group_name_H-M   'P 1'
#
loop_
_entity.id
_entity.type
_entity.pdbx_description
1 polymer ?
#
loop_
_entity_poly.entity_id
_entity_poly.type
_entity_poly.pdbx_seq_one_letter_code
_entity_poly.pdbx_strand_id
1 'polypeptide(L)'
;MKKNINVAYFSIDYLRYEWFRSGALVWVREMLKELSKDSYETFIFSVAHKSNLTPKDAFHFNDKPTLYWNTKIYELDIWENYEVESLRKIIIKIIYDFDLDLILLESPSVELRRFDLDFLKLAVENSSRTIIMIQDELFPDYTLWRDTDLVWEYISHMRNISAICPTLKHRNLIYKSIWVKSEVINNIFDIDSISVGPKKWEYITLINPIPLKWIKIFEEVAKSMPDEKFLAIEGWRQEKSYVSNFDNLQVWDFVQDQKLIYENTKILLVPSLIKEGWPRVIVEALCNNIPVIAHDIWWISDVGNWCISLLPRPKDLLWSVVDPYLSQEDLLCQANLFIEEINKIKRNASNLADTKEVFHSIHNRSLLQLKAFFSWVKNDLFENRLKFLEIKDILSDSSMENDALQVRLLAKWNRNNIFLISDWKQKYVCRENIFNSKSENIDIVKNEKNILETISELDMSPKIICQKNEWKYLLIDYLDWNQFDMLSTELIISLAISLGKLHDYKAFQFPWQYFWIEDKEEYDNTTILLEHYWAAKQILIKLWYAEEHNILLLMEMICEKLKNHIKSLNWKNDNNYVICHWDLKKENIVFCFWVAKFIDWEASHPDIREVDIAKIFSTFNFTPAKETLFLDNYWYSGTGIFFKRLRLFRKIFEFYELALKHRYSYWADESSFENELLSFYEKI
;
A
#
# COMPACT_ATOMS: atom_id res chain seq x y z
N MET A 1 -26.03 0.57 18.65
CA MET A 1 -24.77 0.37 17.89
C MET A 1 -24.73 -1.07 17.43
N LYS A 2 -24.37 -1.32 16.16
CA LYS A 2 -24.27 -2.66 15.57
C LYS A 2 -23.33 -3.50 16.45
N LYS A 3 -23.80 -4.67 16.92
CA LYS A 3 -23.06 -5.50 17.88
C LYS A 3 -21.93 -6.29 17.20
N ASN A 4 -22.09 -6.57 15.90
CA ASN A 4 -21.16 -7.34 15.07
C ASN A 4 -20.65 -6.52 13.89
N ILE A 5 -19.44 -6.81 13.44
CA ILE A 5 -18.84 -6.28 12.20
C ILE A 5 -18.98 -7.34 11.11
N ASN A 6 -19.56 -6.96 9.98
CA ASN A 6 -19.78 -7.88 8.86
C ASN A 6 -18.57 -7.85 7.91
N VAL A 7 -17.92 -8.99 7.76
CA VAL A 7 -16.69 -9.15 6.97
C VAL A 7 -16.96 -10.06 5.78
N ALA A 8 -16.70 -9.57 4.57
CA ALA A 8 -16.75 -10.38 3.36
C ALA A 8 -15.36 -10.64 2.80
N TYR A 9 -15.09 -11.87 2.43
CA TYR A 9 -13.95 -12.24 1.61
C TYR A 9 -14.41 -12.55 0.19
N PHE A 10 -13.78 -11.95 -0.81
CA PHE A 10 -14.04 -12.24 -2.22
C PHE A 10 -12.84 -12.95 -2.82
N SER A 11 -13.09 -14.15 -3.35
CA SER A 11 -12.13 -14.90 -4.16
C SER A 11 -12.48 -14.77 -5.62
N ILE A 12 -11.57 -14.23 -6.41
CA ILE A 12 -11.77 -14.01 -7.85
C ILE A 12 -11.15 -15.16 -8.62
N ASP A 13 -12.00 -15.98 -9.21
CA ASP A 13 -11.74 -17.24 -9.94
C ASP A 13 -11.05 -18.34 -9.15
N TYR A 14 -10.34 -18.03 -8.06
CA TYR A 14 -9.46 -18.98 -7.40
C TYR A 14 -10.23 -20.07 -6.62
N LEU A 15 -11.13 -19.67 -5.72
CA LEU A 15 -11.86 -20.59 -4.83
C LEU A 15 -12.67 -21.64 -5.57
N ARG A 16 -13.22 -21.32 -6.75
CA ARG A 16 -14.06 -22.24 -7.52
C ARG A 16 -13.30 -23.40 -8.16
N TYR A 17 -12.02 -23.22 -8.45
CA TYR A 17 -11.17 -24.31 -8.97
C TYR A 17 -10.54 -25.12 -7.84
N GLU A 18 -10.30 -24.48 -6.71
CA GLU A 18 -9.40 -24.95 -5.66
C GLU A 18 -10.17 -25.61 -4.49
N TRP A 19 -11.28 -25.02 -4.05
CA TRP A 19 -12.13 -25.51 -2.95
C TRP A 19 -11.41 -25.76 -1.60
N PHE A 20 -10.58 -24.81 -1.14
CA PHE A 20 -9.85 -24.86 0.14
C PHE A 20 -8.87 -26.03 0.31
N ARG A 21 -8.19 -26.45 -0.76
CA ARG A 21 -7.13 -27.46 -0.73
C ARG A 21 -5.72 -26.81 -0.73
N SER A 22 -5.62 -25.52 -1.02
CA SER A 22 -4.39 -24.74 -1.07
C SER A 22 -4.07 -24.15 0.31
N GLY A 23 -2.79 -23.96 0.62
CA GLY A 23 -2.39 -23.33 1.87
C GLY A 23 -2.93 -21.92 2.04
N ALA A 24 -3.09 -21.20 0.92
CA ALA A 24 -3.53 -19.81 0.88
C ALA A 24 -5.02 -19.66 1.23
N LEU A 25 -5.90 -20.43 0.58
CA LEU A 25 -7.33 -20.39 0.90
C LEU A 25 -7.67 -21.04 2.24
N VAL A 26 -6.91 -22.06 2.67
CA VAL A 26 -7.07 -22.59 4.04
C VAL A 26 -6.71 -21.54 5.09
N TRP A 27 -5.66 -20.74 4.87
CA TRP A 27 -5.34 -19.64 5.77
C TRP A 27 -6.51 -18.67 5.91
N VAL A 28 -7.15 -18.28 4.80
CA VAL A 28 -8.34 -17.42 4.81
C VAL A 28 -9.49 -18.07 5.57
N ARG A 29 -9.79 -19.33 5.28
CA ARG A 29 -10.87 -20.07 5.94
C ARG A 29 -10.69 -20.09 7.45
N GLU A 30 -9.49 -20.44 7.92
CA GLU A 30 -9.20 -20.50 9.36
C GLU A 30 -9.19 -19.11 10.00
N MET A 31 -8.69 -18.09 9.30
CA MET A 31 -8.78 -16.70 9.76
C MET A 31 -10.24 -16.25 9.94
N LEU A 32 -11.11 -16.47 8.96
CA LEU A 32 -12.52 -16.09 9.03
C LEU A 32 -13.29 -16.88 10.10
N LYS A 33 -12.95 -18.15 10.32
CA LYS A 33 -13.48 -18.95 11.43
C LYS A 33 -13.06 -18.36 12.78
N GLU A 34 -11.79 -18.00 12.97
CA GLU A 34 -11.34 -17.36 14.20
C GLU A 34 -12.03 -16.02 14.43
N LEU A 35 -12.20 -15.19 13.39
CA LEU A 35 -12.94 -13.94 13.49
C LEU A 35 -14.41 -14.17 13.89
N SER A 36 -15.05 -15.21 13.37
CA SER A 36 -16.45 -15.54 13.71
C SER A 36 -16.66 -15.97 15.17
N LYS A 37 -15.59 -16.34 15.88
CA LYS A 37 -15.62 -16.58 17.34
C LYS A 37 -15.63 -15.26 18.13
N ASP A 38 -15.10 -14.20 17.54
CA ASP A 38 -15.18 -12.84 18.04
C ASP A 38 -16.41 -12.13 17.44
N SER A 39 -16.68 -10.86 17.77
CA SER A 39 -17.90 -10.14 17.33
C SER A 39 -17.94 -9.80 15.83
N TYR A 40 -17.57 -10.74 14.96
CA TYR A 40 -17.61 -10.61 13.50
C TYR A 40 -18.59 -11.62 12.92
N GLU A 41 -19.35 -11.18 11.91
CA GLU A 41 -20.12 -12.05 11.04
C GLU A 41 -19.37 -12.17 9.71
N THR A 42 -19.04 -13.39 9.28
CA THR A 42 -18.15 -13.60 8.13
C THR A 42 -18.86 -14.22 6.94
N PHE A 43 -18.54 -13.73 5.75
CA PHE A 43 -19.11 -14.15 4.47
C PHE A 43 -18.00 -14.45 3.48
N ILE A 44 -18.18 -15.49 2.65
CA ILE A 44 -17.24 -15.86 1.59
C ILE A 44 -17.97 -15.84 0.26
N PHE A 45 -17.43 -15.07 -0.69
CA PHE A 45 -17.96 -14.94 -2.03
C PHE A 45 -16.97 -15.54 -3.02
N SER A 46 -17.42 -16.52 -3.80
CA SER A 46 -16.68 -17.05 -4.95
C SER A 46 -17.16 -16.32 -6.21
N VAL A 47 -16.29 -15.49 -6.78
CA VAL A 47 -16.54 -14.78 -8.03
C VAL A 47 -15.92 -15.58 -9.16
N ALA A 48 -16.66 -15.90 -10.22
CA ALA A 48 -16.13 -16.70 -11.32
C ALA A 48 -16.56 -16.19 -12.69
N HIS A 49 -15.61 -16.12 -13.63
CA HIS A 49 -15.90 -15.79 -15.02
C HIS A 49 -16.50 -16.99 -15.77
N LYS A 50 -17.53 -16.73 -16.58
CA LYS A 50 -18.18 -17.73 -17.44
C LYS A 50 -18.30 -17.21 -18.87
N SER A 51 -17.70 -17.94 -19.79
CA SER A 51 -17.77 -17.70 -21.25
C SER A 51 -19.15 -18.00 -21.84
N ASN A 52 -19.92 -18.89 -21.20
CA ASN A 52 -21.24 -19.34 -21.68
C ASN A 52 -22.41 -18.42 -21.27
N LEU A 53 -22.15 -17.30 -20.58
CA LEU A 53 -23.20 -16.33 -20.26
C LEU A 53 -23.50 -15.44 -21.48
N THR A 54 -24.75 -15.01 -21.61
CA THR A 54 -25.14 -14.03 -22.64
C THR A 54 -25.05 -12.61 -22.07
N PRO A 55 -24.95 -11.55 -22.91
CA PRO A 55 -24.99 -10.17 -22.41
C PRO A 55 -26.25 -9.83 -21.60
N LYS A 56 -27.36 -10.57 -21.79
CA LYS A 56 -28.60 -10.40 -21.01
C LYS A 56 -28.52 -11.06 -19.63
N ASP A 57 -27.68 -12.07 -19.49
CA ASP A 57 -27.40 -12.80 -18.24
C ASP A 57 -25.95 -12.53 -17.81
N ALA A 58 -25.48 -11.29 -17.99
CA ALA A 58 -24.07 -10.95 -17.79
C ALA A 58 -23.59 -11.23 -16.35
N PHE A 59 -24.51 -11.42 -15.41
CA PHE A 59 -24.24 -11.73 -14.02
C PHE A 59 -25.30 -12.68 -13.47
N HIS A 60 -24.88 -13.61 -12.61
CA HIS A 60 -25.79 -14.45 -11.83
C HIS A 60 -25.29 -14.55 -10.40
N PHE A 61 -26.03 -13.96 -9.45
CA PHE A 61 -25.74 -14.05 -8.03
C PHE A 61 -26.71 -15.02 -7.36
N ASN A 62 -26.16 -16.03 -6.69
CA ASN A 62 -26.95 -16.96 -5.87
C ASN A 62 -26.96 -16.46 -4.41
N ASP A 63 -28.12 -15.97 -3.98
CA ASP A 63 -28.35 -15.46 -2.63
C ASP A 63 -28.38 -16.57 -1.56
N LYS A 64 -28.46 -17.84 -1.98
CA LYS A 64 -28.36 -19.00 -1.10
C LYS A 64 -26.94 -19.57 -1.13
N PRO A 65 -26.25 -19.64 0.03
CA PRO A 65 -24.90 -20.16 0.05
C PRO A 65 -24.87 -21.67 -0.13
N THR A 66 -23.89 -22.15 -0.88
CA THR A 66 -23.52 -23.56 -0.94
C THR A 66 -22.59 -23.89 0.23
N LEU A 67 -22.69 -25.10 0.80
CA LEU A 67 -21.82 -25.54 1.88
C LEU A 67 -20.62 -26.31 1.33
N TYR A 68 -19.41 -25.80 1.58
CA TYR A 68 -18.16 -26.46 1.26
C TYR A 68 -17.29 -26.55 2.50
N TRP A 69 -16.89 -27.75 2.92
CA TRP A 69 -16.09 -27.94 4.14
C TRP A 69 -16.69 -27.27 5.38
N ASN A 70 -18.01 -27.42 5.57
CA ASN A 70 -18.78 -26.74 6.61
C ASN A 70 -18.68 -25.20 6.60
N THR A 71 -18.27 -24.63 5.48
CA THR A 71 -18.13 -23.19 5.25
C THR A 71 -19.17 -22.74 4.21
N LYS A 72 -19.92 -21.69 4.52
CA LYS A 72 -20.93 -21.13 3.61
C LYS A 72 -20.25 -20.28 2.55
N ILE A 73 -20.48 -20.58 1.27
CA ILE A 73 -19.94 -19.84 0.13
C ILE A 73 -21.10 -19.33 -0.72
N TYR A 74 -21.11 -18.02 -0.98
CA TYR A 74 -22.02 -17.37 -1.93
C TYR A 74 -21.36 -17.33 -3.31
N GLU A 75 -22.10 -17.68 -4.35
CA GLU A 75 -21.55 -17.78 -5.70
C GLU A 75 -22.00 -16.60 -6.56
N LEU A 76 -21.05 -15.96 -7.22
CA LEU A 76 -21.25 -14.89 -8.18
C LEU A 76 -20.62 -15.27 -9.52
N ASP A 77 -21.45 -15.50 -10.53
CA ASP A 77 -21.00 -15.68 -11.91
C ASP A 77 -20.97 -14.35 -12.65
N ILE A 78 -19.91 -14.14 -13.42
CA ILE A 78 -19.67 -12.93 -14.21
C ILE A 78 -19.38 -13.31 -15.65
N TRP A 79 -19.97 -12.59 -16.59
CA TRP A 79 -19.67 -12.77 -18.01
C TRP A 79 -18.27 -12.27 -18.36
N GLU A 80 -17.58 -13.00 -19.23
CA GLU A 80 -16.19 -12.72 -19.59
C GLU A 80 -15.96 -11.31 -20.17
N ASN A 81 -16.96 -10.74 -20.86
CA ASN A 81 -16.92 -9.38 -21.40
C ASN A 81 -17.75 -8.39 -20.56
N TYR A 82 -17.70 -8.52 -19.24
CA TYR A 82 -18.48 -7.70 -18.30
C TYR A 82 -18.37 -6.19 -18.56
N GLU A 83 -19.45 -5.47 -18.24
CA GLU A 83 -19.44 -4.00 -18.18
C GLU A 83 -19.21 -3.53 -16.73
N VAL A 84 -18.31 -2.55 -16.55
CA VAL A 84 -17.93 -2.01 -15.23
C VAL A 84 -19.14 -1.50 -14.44
N GLU A 85 -20.10 -0.85 -15.11
CA GLU A 85 -21.30 -0.32 -14.46
C GLU A 85 -22.23 -1.43 -13.92
N SER A 86 -22.27 -2.57 -14.62
CA SER A 86 -23.03 -3.72 -14.16
C SER A 86 -22.34 -4.42 -12.98
N LEU A 87 -21.00 -4.51 -13.00
CA LEU A 87 -20.20 -4.95 -11.86
C LEU A 87 -20.38 -4.04 -10.63
N ARG A 88 -20.41 -2.72 -10.84
CA ARG A 88 -20.67 -1.72 -9.80
C ARG A 88 -22.01 -1.97 -9.11
N LYS A 89 -23.09 -2.12 -9.87
CA LYS A 89 -24.43 -2.37 -9.33
C LYS A 89 -24.49 -3.60 -8.44
N ILE A 90 -23.87 -4.70 -8.85
CA ILE A 90 -23.91 -5.95 -8.07
C ILE A 90 -23.05 -5.86 -6.81
N ILE A 91 -21.86 -5.26 -6.87
CA ILE A 91 -21.01 -5.07 -5.68
C ILE A 91 -21.73 -4.19 -4.66
N ILE A 92 -22.32 -3.06 -5.09
CA ILE A 92 -23.13 -2.20 -4.21
C ILE A 92 -24.29 -2.97 -3.60
N LYS A 93 -25.00 -3.76 -4.41
CA LYS A 93 -26.10 -4.61 -3.94
C LYS A 93 -25.63 -5.60 -2.87
N ILE A 94 -24.53 -6.31 -3.08
CA ILE A 94 -23.98 -7.26 -2.11
C ILE A 94 -23.57 -6.54 -0.82
N ILE A 95 -22.89 -5.39 -0.93
CA ILE A 95 -22.49 -4.60 0.23
C ILE A 95 -23.71 -4.17 1.06
N TYR A 96 -24.79 -3.76 0.40
CA TYR A 96 -26.02 -3.35 1.07
C TYR A 96 -26.80 -4.54 1.67
N ASP A 97 -27.06 -5.58 0.87
CA ASP A 97 -27.86 -6.73 1.27
C ASP A 97 -27.23 -7.48 2.45
N PHE A 98 -25.90 -7.51 2.52
CA PHE A 98 -25.15 -8.15 3.61
C PHE A 98 -24.64 -7.14 4.67
N ASP A 99 -24.97 -5.86 4.51
CA ASP A 99 -24.56 -4.76 5.41
C ASP A 99 -23.05 -4.86 5.73
N LEU A 100 -22.21 -4.93 4.70
CA LEU A 100 -20.77 -5.21 4.83
C LEU A 100 -19.98 -4.02 5.37
N ASP A 101 -19.25 -4.22 6.45
CA ASP A 101 -18.36 -3.21 7.06
C ASP A 101 -16.92 -3.34 6.54
N LEU A 102 -16.49 -4.57 6.23
CA LEU A 102 -15.11 -4.88 5.86
C LEU A 102 -15.05 -5.85 4.67
N ILE A 103 -14.26 -5.50 3.65
CA ILE A 103 -13.98 -6.37 2.51
C ILE A 103 -12.52 -6.84 2.57
N LEU A 104 -12.31 -8.15 2.44
CA LEU A 104 -11.03 -8.80 2.27
C LEU A 104 -10.89 -9.27 0.82
N LEU A 105 -9.81 -8.87 0.16
CA LEU A 105 -9.50 -9.28 -1.21
C LEU A 105 -8.17 -10.02 -1.26
N GLU A 106 -8.07 -10.97 -2.18
CA GLU A 106 -6.81 -11.60 -2.56
C GLU A 106 -6.02 -10.65 -3.47
N SER A 107 -4.70 -10.56 -3.28
CA SER A 107 -3.85 -10.06 -4.36
C SER A 107 -3.84 -11.08 -5.49
N PRO A 108 -3.94 -10.67 -6.75
CA PRO A 108 -3.70 -11.55 -7.88
C PRO A 108 -2.29 -12.13 -7.82
N SER A 109 -2.14 -13.33 -8.36
CA SER A 109 -0.86 -14.04 -8.47
C SER A 109 -0.73 -14.52 -9.91
N VAL A 110 0.46 -14.36 -10.50
CA VAL A 110 0.77 -14.76 -11.89
C VAL A 110 0.12 -13.92 -12.99
N GLU A 111 -1.17 -13.59 -12.87
CA GLU A 111 -1.92 -12.76 -13.83
C GLU A 111 -2.72 -11.66 -13.12
N LEU A 112 -2.72 -10.45 -13.69
CA LEU A 112 -3.40 -9.24 -13.23
C LEU A 112 -4.26 -8.79 -14.41
N ARG A 113 -5.56 -8.84 -14.22
CA ARG A 113 -6.52 -8.50 -15.27
C ARG A 113 -7.20 -7.19 -14.92
N ARG A 114 -7.78 -6.54 -15.93
CA ARG A 114 -8.53 -5.30 -15.71
C ARG A 114 -9.66 -5.48 -14.69
N PHE A 115 -10.26 -6.67 -14.66
CA PHE A 115 -11.28 -7.03 -13.67
C PHE A 115 -10.78 -6.93 -12.24
N ASP A 116 -9.57 -7.41 -11.95
CA ASP A 116 -9.04 -7.40 -10.59
C ASP A 116 -8.86 -5.96 -10.07
N LEU A 117 -8.44 -5.05 -10.96
CA LEU A 117 -8.36 -3.62 -10.68
C LEU A 117 -9.73 -2.96 -10.51
N ASP A 118 -10.67 -3.21 -11.43
CA ASP A 118 -12.01 -2.62 -11.37
C ASP A 118 -12.76 -3.11 -10.12
N PHE A 119 -12.60 -4.39 -9.76
CA PHE A 119 -13.14 -4.95 -8.53
C PHE A 119 -12.51 -4.30 -7.29
N LEU A 120 -11.18 -4.16 -7.25
CA LEU A 120 -10.48 -3.47 -6.17
C LEU A 120 -11.02 -2.05 -6.00
N LYS A 121 -11.10 -1.27 -7.09
CA LYS A 121 -11.63 0.09 -7.06
C LYS A 121 -13.04 0.13 -6.51
N LEU A 122 -13.93 -0.73 -6.99
CA LEU A 122 -15.31 -0.77 -6.54
C LEU A 122 -15.42 -1.18 -5.07
N ALA A 123 -14.64 -2.15 -4.61
CA ALA A 123 -14.59 -2.51 -3.19
C ALA A 123 -14.12 -1.32 -2.33
N VAL A 124 -13.07 -0.63 -2.78
CA VAL A 124 -12.46 0.53 -2.12
C VAL A 124 -13.39 1.75 -2.12
N GLU A 125 -14.18 1.94 -3.18
CA GLU A 125 -15.16 3.02 -3.31
C GLU A 125 -16.43 2.77 -2.50
N ASN A 126 -16.82 1.51 -2.30
CA ASN A 126 -18.15 1.17 -1.80
C ASN A 126 -18.16 0.50 -0.41
N SER A 127 -17.00 0.19 0.19
CA SER A 127 -16.93 -0.38 1.54
C SER A 127 -16.34 0.61 2.55
N SER A 128 -16.73 0.48 3.83
CA SER A 128 -16.11 1.29 4.89
C SER A 128 -14.61 1.01 5.01
N ARG A 129 -14.19 -0.24 4.72
CA ARG A 129 -12.79 -0.60 4.67
C ARG A 129 -12.52 -1.80 3.76
N THR A 130 -11.43 -1.71 2.99
CA THR A 130 -10.89 -2.83 2.20
C THR A 130 -9.50 -3.19 2.69
N ILE A 131 -9.22 -4.50 2.78
CA ILE A 131 -7.90 -5.05 3.11
C ILE A 131 -7.50 -6.03 2.01
N ILE A 132 -6.27 -5.88 1.50
CA ILE A 132 -5.70 -6.84 0.56
C ILE A 132 -4.84 -7.88 1.29
N MET A 133 -4.99 -9.15 0.92
CA MET A 133 -4.20 -10.27 1.39
C MET A 133 -3.15 -10.65 0.34
N ILE A 134 -1.88 -10.43 0.65
CA ILE A 134 -0.76 -10.78 -0.23
C ILE A 134 -0.15 -12.08 0.26
N GLN A 135 -0.49 -13.18 -0.43
CA GLN A 135 -0.28 -14.54 0.07
C GLN A 135 1.00 -15.20 -0.45
N ASP A 136 1.46 -14.82 -1.65
CA ASP A 136 2.69 -15.30 -2.28
C ASP A 136 3.54 -14.13 -2.82
N GLU A 137 4.75 -14.43 -3.27
CA GLU A 137 5.73 -13.48 -3.79
C GLU A 137 5.54 -13.11 -5.28
N LEU A 138 4.54 -13.70 -5.94
CA LEU A 138 4.17 -13.47 -7.34
C LEU A 138 3.09 -12.39 -7.49
N PHE A 139 2.91 -11.55 -6.47
CA PHE A 139 2.01 -10.39 -6.51
C PHE A 139 2.42 -9.38 -7.60
N PRO A 140 1.51 -8.52 -8.07
CA PRO A 140 1.81 -7.48 -9.06
C PRO A 140 2.92 -6.53 -8.58
N ASP A 141 4.04 -6.51 -9.32
CA ASP A 141 5.16 -5.63 -9.06
C ASP A 141 5.80 -5.12 -10.36
N TYR A 142 6.65 -4.10 -10.25
CA TYR A 142 7.30 -3.47 -11.42
C TYR A 142 8.42 -4.31 -12.06
N THR A 143 8.76 -5.47 -11.49
CA THR A 143 9.94 -6.25 -11.91
C THR A 143 9.59 -7.51 -12.69
N LEU A 144 8.48 -8.17 -12.35
CA LEU A 144 8.06 -9.45 -12.92
C LEU A 144 7.00 -9.30 -14.01
N TRP A 145 6.35 -8.14 -14.10
CA TRP A 145 5.12 -7.96 -14.87
C TRP A 145 5.31 -7.11 -16.12
N ARG A 146 4.63 -7.52 -17.21
CA ARG A 146 4.81 -6.91 -18.55
C ARG A 146 3.93 -5.69 -18.81
N ASP A 147 2.73 -5.64 -18.23
CA ASP A 147 1.80 -4.51 -18.38
C ASP A 147 2.04 -3.49 -17.27
N THR A 148 2.93 -2.54 -17.55
CA THR A 148 3.38 -1.56 -16.54
C THR A 148 2.28 -0.59 -16.12
N ASP A 149 1.33 -0.27 -17.01
CA ASP A 149 0.30 0.73 -16.75
C ASP A 149 -0.78 0.16 -15.84
N LEU A 150 -1.28 -1.05 -16.13
CA LEU A 150 -2.26 -1.72 -15.29
C LEU A 150 -1.70 -2.02 -13.89
N VAL A 151 -0.43 -2.45 -13.82
CA VAL A 151 0.28 -2.70 -12.56
C VAL A 151 0.46 -1.41 -11.76
N TRP A 152 0.84 -0.32 -12.41
CA TRP A 152 0.99 0.98 -11.75
C TRP A 152 -0.33 1.46 -11.15
N GLU A 153 -1.42 1.38 -11.93
CA GLU A 153 -2.75 1.77 -11.48
C GLU A 153 -3.19 0.92 -10.28
N TYR A 154 -3.03 -0.40 -10.35
CA TYR A 154 -3.33 -1.32 -9.25
C TYR A 154 -2.52 -1.01 -7.97
N ILE A 155 -1.21 -0.82 -8.08
CA ILE A 155 -0.35 -0.48 -6.94
C ILE A 155 -0.71 0.87 -6.33
N SER A 156 -1.10 1.86 -7.16
CA SER A 156 -1.52 3.17 -6.66
C SER A 156 -2.72 3.07 -5.71
N HIS A 157 -3.67 2.17 -6.00
CA HIS A 157 -4.81 1.89 -5.11
C HIS A 157 -4.38 1.09 -3.87
N MET A 158 -3.49 0.11 -4.03
CA MET A 158 -2.97 -0.67 -2.90
C MET A 158 -2.30 0.19 -1.83
N ARG A 159 -1.58 1.25 -2.22
CA ARG A 159 -0.91 2.18 -1.28
C ARG A 159 -1.87 2.92 -0.35
N ASN A 160 -3.14 2.99 -0.71
CA ASN A 160 -4.19 3.70 0.02
C ASN A 160 -5.10 2.76 0.85
N ILE A 161 -4.77 1.46 0.91
CA ILE A 161 -5.50 0.47 1.71
C ILE A 161 -4.56 -0.27 2.65
N SER A 162 -5.14 -1.00 3.59
CA SER A 162 -4.35 -1.89 4.45
C SER A 162 -4.04 -3.19 3.73
N ALA A 163 -2.85 -3.72 3.95
CA ALA A 163 -2.47 -5.03 3.44
C ALA A 163 -2.06 -5.96 4.58
N ILE A 164 -2.31 -7.25 4.43
CA ILE A 164 -1.79 -8.29 5.32
C ILE A 164 -1.00 -9.33 4.51
N CYS A 165 0.01 -9.90 5.12
CA CYS A 165 0.88 -10.89 4.52
C CYS A 165 1.33 -11.94 5.55
N PRO A 166 1.74 -13.14 5.14
CA PRO A 166 2.02 -14.23 6.06
C PRO A 166 3.32 -14.07 6.84
N THR A 167 4.31 -13.31 6.35
CA THR A 167 5.65 -13.26 6.95
C THR A 167 6.33 -11.90 6.90
N LEU A 168 7.35 -11.75 7.76
CA LEU A 168 8.23 -10.58 7.81
C LEU A 168 9.02 -10.38 6.52
N LYS A 169 9.56 -11.47 5.95
CA LYS A 169 10.25 -11.44 4.66
C LYS A 169 9.32 -10.94 3.55
N HIS A 170 8.05 -11.36 3.58
CA HIS A 170 7.05 -10.84 2.64
C HIS A 170 6.80 -9.35 2.79
N ARG A 171 6.55 -8.88 4.02
CA ARG A 171 6.37 -7.45 4.28
C ARG A 171 7.52 -6.63 3.71
N ASN A 172 8.75 -7.08 3.92
CA ASN A 172 9.94 -6.40 3.42
C ASN A 172 10.01 -6.42 1.88
N LEU A 173 9.66 -7.55 1.25
CA LEU A 173 9.59 -7.66 -0.21
C LEU A 173 8.52 -6.73 -0.79
N ILE A 174 7.30 -6.76 -0.25
CA ILE A 174 6.18 -5.91 -0.66
C ILE A 174 6.57 -4.42 -0.55
N TYR A 175 7.13 -4.03 0.60
CA TYR A 175 7.55 -2.65 0.81
C TYR A 175 8.66 -2.23 -0.18
N LYS A 176 9.65 -3.09 -0.39
CA LYS A 176 10.76 -2.82 -1.32
C LYS A 176 10.30 -2.75 -2.77
N SER A 177 9.40 -3.63 -3.19
CA SER A 177 8.95 -3.74 -4.59
C SER A 177 7.92 -2.67 -4.94
N ILE A 178 6.92 -2.43 -4.08
CA ILE A 178 5.74 -1.62 -4.45
C ILE A 178 5.39 -0.51 -3.46
N TRP A 179 6.15 -0.38 -2.37
CA TRP A 179 6.00 0.67 -1.34
C TRP A 179 4.68 0.59 -0.58
N VAL A 180 4.13 -0.62 -0.44
CA VAL A 180 2.94 -0.89 0.35
C VAL A 180 3.35 -1.38 1.74
N LYS A 181 2.80 -0.78 2.79
CA LYS A 181 2.96 -1.26 4.16
C LYS A 181 1.97 -2.39 4.41
N SER A 182 2.44 -3.50 4.98
CA SER A 182 1.60 -4.64 5.32
C SER A 182 1.84 -5.13 6.74
N GLU A 183 0.79 -5.65 7.37
CA GLU A 183 0.88 -6.32 8.66
C GLU A 183 1.17 -7.81 8.47
N VAL A 184 1.93 -8.37 9.41
CA VAL A 184 2.30 -9.80 9.37
C VAL A 184 1.31 -10.58 10.22
N ILE A 185 0.53 -11.44 9.56
CA ILE A 185 -0.36 -12.40 10.20
C ILE A 185 0.04 -13.77 9.67
N ASN A 186 0.75 -14.53 10.49
CA ASN A 186 1.15 -15.89 10.13
C ASN A 186 -0.09 -16.80 9.92
N ASN A 187 0.10 -17.91 9.20
CA ASN A 187 -1.01 -18.82 8.93
C ASN A 187 -1.62 -19.35 10.24
N ILE A 188 -2.94 -19.42 10.27
CA ILE A 188 -3.72 -20.00 11.35
C ILE A 188 -4.09 -21.43 10.98
N PHE A 189 -4.04 -22.32 11.96
CA PHE A 189 -4.22 -23.75 11.78
C PHE A 189 -5.39 -24.23 12.63
N ASP A 190 -6.26 -25.05 12.04
CA ASP A 190 -7.25 -25.82 12.78
C ASP A 190 -6.54 -27.04 13.39
N ILE A 191 -6.12 -26.92 14.65
CA ILE A 191 -5.38 -27.96 15.38
C ILE A 191 -6.15 -29.28 15.36
N ASP A 192 -7.47 -29.22 15.53
CA ASP A 192 -8.32 -30.42 15.56
C ASP A 192 -8.35 -31.12 14.21
N SER A 193 -8.13 -30.40 13.10
CA SER A 193 -8.06 -30.99 11.75
C SER A 193 -6.71 -31.63 11.40
N ILE A 194 -5.65 -31.37 12.17
CA ILE A 194 -4.29 -31.86 11.88
C ILE A 194 -3.68 -32.71 12.98
N SER A 195 -4.15 -32.59 14.22
CA SER A 195 -3.62 -33.33 15.36
C SER A 195 -4.04 -34.80 15.29
N VAL A 196 -3.07 -35.68 15.37
CA VAL A 196 -3.28 -37.13 15.26
C VAL A 196 -3.14 -37.85 16.59
N GLY A 197 -3.85 -38.98 16.69
CA GLY A 197 -3.79 -39.88 17.84
C GLY A 197 -2.54 -40.79 17.81
N PRO A 198 -2.67 -42.10 18.09
CA PRO A 198 -1.53 -43.02 18.04
C PRO A 198 -0.98 -43.11 16.61
N LYS A 199 0.32 -42.88 16.48
CA LYS A 199 1.00 -42.79 15.19
C LYS A 199 1.47 -44.16 14.75
N LYS A 200 1.27 -44.48 13.46
CA LYS A 200 1.79 -45.72 12.85
C LYS A 200 3.25 -45.57 12.44
N TRP A 201 3.66 -44.35 12.05
CA TRP A 201 5.05 -43.99 11.75
C TRP A 201 5.74 -44.95 10.78
N GLU A 202 5.06 -45.22 9.66
CA GLU A 202 5.52 -46.21 8.70
C GLU A 202 6.42 -45.64 7.61
N TYR A 203 6.19 -44.39 7.17
CA TYR A 203 6.75 -43.89 5.91
C TYR A 203 7.61 -42.64 6.06
N ILE A 204 8.69 -42.57 5.28
CA ILE A 204 9.38 -41.31 4.95
C ILE A 204 8.60 -40.65 3.81
N THR A 205 8.09 -39.45 4.03
CA THR A 205 7.01 -38.88 3.20
C THR A 205 7.44 -37.62 2.45
N LEU A 206 6.97 -37.47 1.21
CA LEU A 206 7.02 -36.25 0.40
C LEU A 206 5.59 -35.87 -0.02
N ILE A 207 5.23 -34.60 0.15
CA ILE A 207 3.92 -34.07 -0.30
C ILE A 207 4.14 -33.23 -1.56
N ASN A 208 3.27 -33.45 -2.55
CA ASN A 208 3.27 -32.86 -3.88
C ASN A 208 4.53 -33.20 -4.71
N PRO A 209 4.66 -34.45 -5.22
CA PRO A 209 5.83 -34.97 -5.95
C PRO A 209 6.00 -34.39 -7.36
N ILE A 210 6.20 -33.08 -7.44
CA ILE A 210 6.46 -32.37 -8.70
C ILE A 210 7.96 -32.07 -8.86
N PRO A 211 8.47 -31.80 -10.08
CA PRO A 211 9.88 -31.48 -10.30
C PRO A 211 10.40 -30.33 -9.42
N LEU A 212 9.58 -29.29 -9.18
CA LEU A 212 9.94 -28.12 -8.35
C LEU A 212 9.97 -28.40 -6.83
N LYS A 213 9.26 -29.44 -6.37
CA LYS A 213 9.37 -29.97 -4.98
C LYS A 213 10.38 -31.12 -4.90
N TRP A 214 11.09 -31.33 -6.00
CA TRP A 214 12.21 -32.21 -6.23
C TRP A 214 12.02 -33.70 -5.93
N ILE A 215 11.05 -34.27 -6.63
CA ILE A 215 10.80 -35.72 -6.63
C ILE A 215 12.06 -36.55 -6.98
N LYS A 216 12.96 -36.07 -7.85
CA LYS A 216 14.19 -36.80 -8.23
C LYS A 216 15.14 -37.09 -7.05
N ILE A 217 15.29 -36.17 -6.09
CA ILE A 217 16.07 -36.45 -4.87
C ILE A 217 15.37 -37.50 -4.03
N PHE A 218 14.05 -37.38 -3.89
CA PHE A 218 13.26 -38.33 -3.10
C PHE A 218 13.35 -39.76 -3.65
N GLU A 219 13.33 -39.92 -4.97
CA GLU A 219 13.58 -41.19 -5.66
C GLU A 219 14.98 -41.74 -5.39
N GLU A 220 16.03 -40.92 -5.51
CA GLU A 220 17.40 -41.39 -5.28
C GLU A 220 17.64 -41.76 -3.81
N VAL A 221 17.00 -41.08 -2.86
CA VAL A 221 16.98 -41.46 -1.44
C VAL A 221 16.25 -42.79 -1.25
N ALA A 222 15.07 -42.97 -1.85
CA ALA A 222 14.29 -44.21 -1.75
C ALA A 222 15.05 -45.42 -2.30
N LYS A 223 15.69 -45.24 -3.47
CA LYS A 223 16.56 -46.23 -4.11
C LYS A 223 17.76 -46.62 -3.25
N SER A 224 18.34 -45.66 -2.53
CA SER A 224 19.51 -45.87 -1.66
C SER A 224 19.16 -46.46 -0.29
N MET A 225 17.87 -46.53 0.06
CA MET A 225 17.38 -47.03 1.34
C MET A 225 16.25 -48.08 1.16
N PRO A 226 16.54 -49.25 0.54
CA PRO A 226 15.51 -50.24 0.18
C PRO A 226 14.75 -50.84 1.37
N ASP A 227 15.33 -50.82 2.57
CA ASP A 227 14.70 -51.32 3.80
C ASP A 227 13.72 -50.32 4.45
N GLU A 228 13.72 -49.06 4.01
CA GLU A 228 12.74 -48.06 4.47
C GLU A 228 11.57 -47.96 3.50
N LYS A 229 10.38 -47.65 4.06
CA LYS A 229 9.18 -47.38 3.27
C LYS A 229 9.06 -45.89 3.00
N PHE A 230 8.77 -45.54 1.75
CA PHE A 230 8.57 -44.17 1.30
C PHE A 230 7.15 -43.95 0.80
N LEU A 231 6.66 -42.72 0.97
CA LEU A 231 5.33 -42.31 0.54
C LEU A 231 5.40 -40.96 -0.19
N ALA A 232 4.99 -40.92 -1.45
CA ALA A 232 4.72 -39.69 -2.18
C ALA A 232 3.21 -39.44 -2.21
N ILE A 233 2.78 -38.22 -1.85
CA ILE A 233 1.35 -37.85 -1.82
C ILE A 233 1.09 -36.76 -2.84
N GLU A 234 0.18 -36.99 -3.77
CA GLU A 234 -0.15 -36.01 -4.80
C GLU A 234 -0.72 -34.71 -4.24
N GLY A 235 -0.38 -33.60 -4.90
CA GLY A 235 -0.97 -32.29 -4.60
C GLY A 235 -2.38 -32.16 -5.15
N TRP A 236 -3.12 -31.15 -4.70
CA TRP A 236 -4.51 -30.90 -5.14
C TRP A 236 -4.64 -30.61 -6.64
N ARG A 237 -3.56 -30.16 -7.28
CA ARG A 237 -3.47 -29.89 -8.71
C ARG A 237 -2.15 -30.43 -9.26
N GLN A 238 -2.25 -31.36 -10.19
CA GLN A 238 -1.13 -31.87 -10.99
C GLN A 238 -1.59 -32.04 -12.43
N GLU A 239 -0.74 -31.69 -13.40
CA GLU A 239 -1.03 -31.92 -14.83
C GLU A 239 -0.96 -33.39 -15.19
N LYS A 240 -0.07 -34.13 -14.52
CA LYS A 240 0.15 -35.56 -14.68
C LYS A 240 0.41 -36.18 -13.33
N SER A 241 -0.29 -37.28 -13.04
CA SER A 241 -0.04 -38.07 -11.84
C SER A 241 1.37 -38.65 -11.86
N TYR A 242 1.98 -38.71 -10.68
CA TYR A 242 3.29 -39.29 -10.47
C TYR A 242 3.19 -40.81 -10.38
N VAL A 243 4.08 -41.51 -11.07
CA VAL A 243 4.17 -42.98 -11.03
C VAL A 243 5.58 -43.35 -10.59
N SER A 244 5.67 -44.08 -9.47
CA SER A 244 6.94 -44.59 -8.95
C SER A 244 7.35 -45.88 -9.66
N ASN A 245 8.66 -46.07 -9.83
CA ASN A 245 9.26 -47.31 -10.32
C ASN A 245 9.95 -48.12 -9.22
N PHE A 246 9.73 -47.78 -7.94
CA PHE A 246 10.42 -48.40 -6.80
C PHE A 246 9.42 -49.12 -5.89
N ASP A 247 9.70 -50.39 -5.56
CA ASP A 247 8.82 -51.25 -4.75
C ASP A 247 8.62 -50.72 -3.31
N ASN A 248 9.59 -49.96 -2.80
CA ASN A 248 9.54 -49.35 -1.46
C ASN A 248 8.97 -47.93 -1.45
N LEU A 249 8.53 -47.38 -2.59
CA LEU A 249 7.93 -46.04 -2.70
C LEU A 249 6.48 -46.15 -3.17
N GLN A 250 5.55 -45.94 -2.23
CA GLN A 250 4.13 -45.86 -2.52
C GLN A 250 3.73 -44.45 -2.97
N VAL A 251 2.74 -44.37 -3.86
CA VAL A 251 2.13 -43.11 -4.28
C VAL A 251 0.67 -43.11 -3.86
N TRP A 252 0.25 -42.08 -3.13
CA TRP A 252 -1.14 -41.83 -2.81
C TRP A 252 -1.65 -40.64 -3.62
N ASP A 253 -2.90 -40.72 -4.06
CA ASP A 253 -3.63 -39.57 -4.62
C ASP A 253 -3.75 -38.45 -3.57
N PHE A 254 -4.21 -37.28 -4.01
CA PHE A 254 -4.51 -36.18 -3.10
C PHE A 254 -5.41 -36.62 -1.94
N VAL A 255 -4.88 -36.54 -0.71
CA VAL A 255 -5.61 -36.92 0.50
C VAL A 255 -6.26 -35.70 1.10
N GLN A 256 -7.59 -35.76 1.21
CA GLN A 256 -8.40 -34.68 1.75
C GLN A 256 -8.22 -34.52 3.28
N ASP A 257 -8.24 -35.64 4.02
CA ASP A 257 -8.02 -35.67 5.47
C ASP A 257 -6.53 -35.68 5.80
N GLN A 258 -6.01 -34.54 6.26
CA GLN A 258 -4.59 -34.37 6.54
C GLN A 258 -4.11 -35.25 7.70
N LYS A 259 -4.99 -35.68 8.61
CA LYS A 259 -4.60 -36.57 9.71
C LYS A 259 -4.05 -37.88 9.19
N LEU A 260 -4.66 -38.44 8.14
CA LEU A 260 -4.23 -39.70 7.56
C LEU A 260 -2.78 -39.60 7.06
N ILE A 261 -2.37 -38.45 6.54
CA ILE A 261 -0.99 -38.21 6.11
C ILE A 261 -0.05 -38.28 7.33
N TYR A 262 -0.33 -37.48 8.36
CA TYR A 262 0.57 -37.34 9.51
C TYR A 262 0.55 -38.57 10.45
N GLU A 263 -0.52 -39.36 10.48
CA GLU A 263 -0.58 -40.64 11.20
C GLU A 263 0.42 -41.67 10.65
N ASN A 264 0.64 -41.65 9.33
CA ASN A 264 1.50 -42.60 8.62
C ASN A 264 2.92 -42.07 8.40
N THR A 265 3.15 -40.76 8.57
CA THR A 265 4.45 -40.11 8.35
C THR A 265 5.38 -40.28 9.55
N LYS A 266 6.51 -40.95 9.32
CA LYS A 266 7.64 -41.11 10.26
C LYS A 266 8.62 -39.94 10.20
N ILE A 267 8.97 -39.49 8.99
CA ILE A 267 9.83 -38.34 8.70
C ILE A 267 9.24 -37.63 7.49
N LEU A 268 9.15 -36.30 7.52
CA LEU A 268 8.71 -35.49 6.37
C LEU A 268 9.94 -34.91 5.66
N LEU A 269 10.03 -35.12 4.35
CA LEU A 269 11.05 -34.52 3.48
C LEU A 269 10.43 -33.36 2.70
N VAL A 270 11.11 -32.21 2.70
CA VAL A 270 10.72 -31.01 1.94
C VAL A 270 11.92 -30.51 1.11
N PRO A 271 12.33 -31.26 0.05
CA PRO A 271 13.50 -30.93 -0.77
C PRO A 271 13.18 -29.85 -1.83
N SER A 272 12.42 -28.82 -1.47
CA SER A 272 11.95 -27.82 -2.43
C SER A 272 13.09 -27.03 -3.09
N LEU A 273 12.87 -26.66 -4.36
CA LEU A 273 13.78 -25.86 -5.17
C LEU A 273 13.31 -24.44 -5.42
N ILE A 274 12.03 -24.19 -5.22
CA ILE A 274 11.42 -22.90 -5.46
C ILE A 274 11.38 -22.09 -4.18
N LYS A 275 11.22 -20.78 -4.35
CA LYS A 275 10.91 -19.91 -3.22
C LYS A 275 9.60 -20.42 -2.63
N GLU A 276 9.66 -20.86 -1.38
CA GLU A 276 8.49 -21.37 -0.69
C GLU A 276 7.83 -20.26 0.10
N GLY A 277 6.51 -20.21 -0.03
CA GLY A 277 5.67 -19.48 0.90
C GLY A 277 5.66 -20.11 2.29
N TRP A 278 4.65 -19.81 3.11
CA TRP A 278 4.64 -20.24 4.51
C TRP A 278 4.46 -21.76 4.51
N PRO A 279 5.43 -22.54 5.02
CA PRO A 279 5.50 -23.96 4.72
C PRO A 279 4.53 -24.74 5.61
N ARG A 280 3.26 -24.73 5.22
CA ARG A 280 2.14 -25.33 5.96
C ARG A 280 2.43 -26.76 6.41
N VAL A 281 2.91 -27.62 5.51
CA VAL A 281 3.20 -29.03 5.79
C VAL A 281 4.28 -29.22 6.86
N ILE A 282 5.24 -28.29 6.95
CA ILE A 282 6.27 -28.31 8.00
C ILE A 282 5.63 -28.01 9.34
N VAL A 283 4.82 -26.94 9.41
CA VAL A 283 4.17 -26.54 10.67
C VAL A 283 3.17 -27.60 11.16
N GLU A 284 2.43 -28.24 10.24
CA GLU A 284 1.53 -29.35 10.57
C GLU A 284 2.29 -30.61 11.05
N ALA A 285 3.48 -30.90 10.49
CA ALA A 285 4.36 -31.95 10.98
C ALA A 285 4.88 -31.67 12.40
N LEU A 286 5.23 -30.41 12.70
CA LEU A 286 5.65 -29.99 14.05
C LEU A 286 4.52 -30.17 15.07
N CYS A 287 3.26 -29.89 14.71
CA CYS A 287 2.08 -30.16 15.56
C CYS A 287 2.01 -31.64 15.99
N ASN A 288 2.55 -32.52 15.15
CA ASN A 288 2.50 -33.96 15.32
C ASN A 288 3.85 -34.57 15.72
N ASN A 289 4.84 -33.81 16.21
CA ASN A 289 6.17 -34.34 16.58
C ASN A 289 6.79 -35.23 15.48
N ILE A 290 6.63 -34.82 14.22
CA ILE A 290 7.23 -35.48 13.07
C ILE A 290 8.52 -34.74 12.72
N PRO A 291 9.68 -35.41 12.71
CA PRO A 291 10.93 -34.82 12.23
C PRO A 291 10.81 -34.37 10.77
N VAL A 292 11.31 -33.17 10.49
CA VAL A 292 11.31 -32.59 9.15
C VAL A 292 12.74 -32.36 8.69
N ILE A 293 13.05 -32.79 7.46
CA ILE A 293 14.30 -32.48 6.76
C ILE A 293 13.95 -31.68 5.52
N ALA A 294 14.53 -30.49 5.37
CA ALA A 294 14.14 -29.57 4.31
C ALA A 294 15.34 -28.81 3.75
N HIS A 295 15.23 -28.34 2.50
CA HIS A 295 16.20 -27.40 1.98
C HIS A 295 16.10 -26.03 2.66
N ASP A 296 17.25 -25.40 2.88
CA ASP A 296 17.37 -24.02 3.37
C ASP A 296 17.00 -23.03 2.26
N ILE A 297 15.71 -22.81 2.09
CA ILE A 297 15.16 -21.91 1.07
C ILE A 297 14.03 -21.03 1.63
N TRP A 298 14.12 -19.73 1.35
CA TRP A 298 13.07 -18.75 1.61
C TRP A 298 12.47 -18.81 3.03
N TRP A 299 11.19 -19.16 3.20
CA TRP A 299 10.55 -19.18 4.52
C TRP A 299 10.67 -20.52 5.23
N ILE A 300 11.11 -21.58 4.54
CA ILE A 300 11.52 -22.81 5.24
C ILE A 300 12.65 -22.46 6.22
N SER A 301 13.58 -21.59 5.84
CA SER A 301 14.64 -21.08 6.72
C SER A 301 14.12 -20.42 8.00
N ASP A 302 12.98 -19.73 7.93
CA ASP A 302 12.41 -19.03 9.09
C ASP A 302 11.79 -20.00 10.10
N VAL A 303 11.28 -21.14 9.63
CA VAL A 303 10.82 -22.27 10.46
C VAL A 303 12.00 -23.17 10.87
N GLY A 304 13.05 -23.20 10.06
CA GLY A 304 14.36 -23.80 10.27
C GLY A 304 14.89 -23.73 11.70
N ASN A 305 14.89 -22.50 12.22
CA ASN A 305 15.39 -22.16 13.54
C ASN A 305 14.60 -22.78 14.71
N TRP A 306 13.50 -23.49 14.43
CA TRP A 306 12.54 -24.01 15.39
C TRP A 306 12.51 -25.54 15.43
N CYS A 307 13.67 -26.19 15.23
CA CYS A 307 13.86 -27.64 15.36
C CYS A 307 13.51 -28.48 14.11
N ILE A 308 13.82 -27.99 12.90
CA ILE A 308 13.88 -28.84 11.70
C ILE A 308 15.32 -28.96 11.20
N SER A 309 15.62 -30.04 10.47
CA SER A 309 16.95 -30.22 9.86
C SER A 309 17.01 -29.51 8.51
N LEU A 310 17.73 -28.39 8.46
CA LEU A 310 17.97 -27.64 7.23
C LEU A 310 19.20 -28.15 6.50
N LEU A 311 19.05 -28.44 5.21
CA LEU A 311 20.11 -28.85 4.30
C LEU A 311 20.42 -27.75 3.27
N PRO A 312 21.68 -27.56 2.87
CA PRO A 312 22.03 -26.58 1.85
C PRO A 312 21.40 -26.97 0.51
N ARG A 313 20.79 -26.01 -0.18
CA ARG A 313 20.33 -26.22 -1.55
C ARG A 313 21.49 -26.29 -2.55
N PRO A 314 21.31 -26.92 -3.71
CA PRO A 314 22.27 -26.89 -4.81
C PRO A 314 22.50 -25.49 -5.36
N LYS A 315 23.76 -25.20 -5.70
CA LYS A 315 24.19 -23.89 -6.18
C LYS A 315 24.03 -23.76 -7.70
N ASP A 316 24.30 -24.83 -8.45
CA ASP A 316 24.35 -24.83 -9.91
C ASP A 316 23.09 -25.46 -10.54
N LEU A 317 21.94 -24.82 -10.31
CA LEU A 317 20.68 -25.20 -10.97
C LEU A 317 20.63 -24.60 -12.38
N LEU A 318 20.64 -25.45 -13.40
CA LEU A 318 20.29 -25.03 -14.76
C LEU A 318 18.76 -24.94 -14.85
N TRP A 319 18.25 -23.71 -14.81
CA TRP A 319 16.81 -23.44 -14.74
C TRP A 319 16.10 -23.77 -16.06
N SER A 320 15.25 -24.79 -16.02
CA SER A 320 14.01 -24.79 -16.80
C SER A 320 12.85 -24.65 -15.82
N VAL A 321 11.85 -23.81 -16.13
CA VAL A 321 10.69 -23.52 -15.26
C VAL A 321 9.87 -24.79 -14.94
N VAL A 322 10.05 -25.84 -15.75
CA VAL A 322 9.24 -27.07 -15.71
C VAL A 322 10.01 -28.27 -15.15
N ASP A 323 11.31 -28.40 -15.43
CA ASP A 323 12.15 -29.49 -14.94
C ASP A 323 13.57 -28.98 -14.61
N PRO A 324 13.85 -28.64 -13.34
CA PRO A 324 15.19 -28.22 -12.93
C PRO A 324 16.19 -29.36 -13.14
N TYR A 325 17.28 -29.07 -13.86
CA TYR A 325 18.33 -30.06 -14.13
C TYR A 325 19.51 -29.87 -13.18
N LEU A 326 19.98 -30.98 -12.61
CA LEU A 326 21.20 -31.08 -11.82
C LEU A 326 22.11 -32.13 -12.45
N SER A 327 23.42 -31.99 -12.28
CA SER A 327 24.34 -33.06 -12.65
C SER A 327 24.03 -34.33 -11.82
N GLN A 328 24.32 -35.51 -12.36
CA GLN A 328 24.13 -36.76 -11.62
C GLN A 328 24.97 -36.77 -10.32
N GLU A 329 26.15 -36.17 -10.33
CA GLU A 329 27.02 -36.05 -9.16
C GLU A 329 26.39 -35.18 -8.07
N ASP A 330 25.84 -34.01 -8.44
CA ASP A 330 25.15 -33.14 -7.48
C ASP A 330 23.87 -33.77 -6.94
N LEU A 331 23.13 -34.51 -7.78
CA LEU A 331 21.92 -35.22 -7.35
C LEU A 331 22.26 -36.25 -6.26
N LEU A 332 23.30 -37.06 -6.49
CA LEU A 332 23.80 -38.03 -5.52
C LEU A 332 24.32 -37.35 -4.25
N CYS A 333 25.04 -36.23 -4.39
CA CYS A 333 25.52 -35.43 -3.28
C CYS A 333 24.35 -34.96 -2.38
N GLN A 334 23.29 -34.42 -2.99
CA GLN A 334 22.11 -33.99 -2.25
C GLN A 334 21.36 -35.15 -1.60
N ALA A 335 21.14 -36.24 -2.34
CA ALA A 335 20.50 -37.44 -1.78
C ALA A 335 21.28 -37.96 -0.56
N ASN A 336 22.61 -37.97 -0.61
CA ASN A 336 23.45 -38.36 0.53
C ASN A 336 23.26 -37.47 1.76
N LEU A 337 23.12 -36.15 1.60
CA LEU A 337 22.82 -35.25 2.73
C LEU A 337 21.50 -35.61 3.42
N PHE A 338 20.46 -35.92 2.64
CA PHE A 338 19.18 -36.39 3.19
C PHE A 338 19.33 -37.74 3.90
N ILE A 339 20.03 -38.70 3.29
CA ILE A 339 20.27 -40.05 3.86
C ILE A 339 21.02 -39.95 5.19
N GLU A 340 22.07 -39.14 5.26
CA GLU A 340 22.85 -38.93 6.48
C GLU A 340 21.98 -38.40 7.63
N GLU A 341 21.13 -37.41 7.34
CA GLU A 341 20.25 -36.80 8.33
C GLU A 341 19.10 -37.74 8.74
N ILE A 342 18.53 -38.52 7.80
CA ILE A 342 17.58 -39.60 8.11
C ILE A 342 18.21 -40.61 9.09
N ASN A 343 19.43 -41.06 8.80
CA ASN A 343 20.14 -42.02 9.65
C ASN A 343 20.50 -41.44 11.02
N LYS A 344 20.77 -40.14 11.12
CA LYS A 344 20.97 -39.44 12.38
C LYS A 344 19.69 -39.36 13.22
N ILE A 345 18.56 -39.01 12.60
CA ILE A 345 17.24 -39.00 13.25
C ILE A 345 16.89 -40.39 13.78
N LYS A 346 17.09 -41.44 12.97
CA LYS A 346 16.85 -42.84 13.37
C LYS A 346 17.70 -43.25 14.58
N ARG A 347 18.98 -42.89 14.60
CA ARG A 347 19.89 -43.19 15.73
C ARG A 347 19.49 -42.50 17.03
N ASN A 348 18.89 -41.31 16.93
CA ASN A 348 18.51 -40.48 18.07
C ASN A 348 17.00 -40.48 18.36
N ALA A 349 16.26 -41.49 17.89
CA ALA A 349 14.79 -41.51 17.96
C ALA A 349 14.22 -41.34 19.38
N SER A 350 14.95 -41.78 20.42
CA SER A 350 14.56 -41.62 21.82
C SER A 350 14.74 -40.20 22.38
N ASN A 351 15.50 -39.33 21.69
CA ASN A 351 15.89 -37.98 22.13
C ASN A 351 15.43 -36.90 21.14
N LEU A 352 14.41 -37.17 20.31
CA LEU A 352 13.86 -36.16 19.41
C LEU A 352 13.19 -35.04 20.22
N ALA A 353 13.39 -33.79 19.79
CA ALA A 353 12.80 -32.62 20.42
C ALA A 353 11.26 -32.70 20.36
N ASP A 354 10.59 -32.26 21.42
CA ASP A 354 9.14 -32.07 21.41
C ASP A 354 8.82 -30.79 20.62
N THR A 355 8.39 -30.96 19.38
CA THR A 355 8.11 -29.84 18.47
C THR A 355 6.68 -29.30 18.62
N LYS A 356 5.85 -29.90 19.49
CA LYS A 356 4.52 -29.38 19.83
C LYS A 356 4.58 -28.01 20.51
N GLU A 357 5.51 -27.80 21.43
CA GLU A 357 5.64 -26.50 22.11
C GLU A 357 5.99 -25.39 21.11
N VAL A 358 6.91 -25.69 20.19
CA VAL A 358 7.24 -24.82 19.06
C VAL A 358 6.00 -24.50 18.22
N PHE A 359 5.25 -25.53 17.81
CA PHE A 359 4.01 -25.35 17.05
C PHE A 359 3.03 -24.45 17.79
N HIS A 360 2.77 -24.73 19.08
CA HIS A 360 1.84 -23.93 19.90
C HIS A 360 2.31 -22.49 20.04
N SER A 361 3.62 -22.26 20.19
CA SER A 361 4.20 -20.90 20.21
C SER A 361 3.92 -20.14 18.90
N ILE A 362 4.18 -20.78 17.75
CA ILE A 362 3.90 -20.21 16.42
C ILE A 362 2.41 -19.92 16.26
N HIS A 363 1.56 -20.89 16.57
CA HIS A 363 0.12 -20.77 16.40
C HIS A 363 -0.48 -19.69 17.33
N ASN A 364 -0.09 -19.66 18.61
CA ASN A 364 -0.55 -18.65 19.57
C ASN A 364 -0.10 -17.24 19.16
N ARG A 365 1.14 -17.10 18.66
CA ARG A 365 1.61 -15.82 18.10
C ARG A 365 0.75 -15.37 16.92
N SER A 366 0.40 -16.29 16.03
CA SER A 366 -0.45 -16.03 14.86
C SER A 366 -1.85 -15.53 15.29
N LEU A 367 -2.44 -16.18 16.29
CA LEU A 367 -3.74 -15.77 16.86
C LEU A 367 -3.66 -14.39 17.53
N LEU A 368 -2.59 -14.10 18.25
CA LEU A 368 -2.38 -12.78 18.87
C LEU A 368 -2.22 -11.68 17.83
N GLN A 369 -1.45 -11.92 16.77
CA GLN A 369 -1.31 -10.99 15.64
C GLN A 369 -2.66 -10.71 14.98
N LEU A 370 -3.44 -11.77 14.70
CA LEU A 370 -4.78 -11.63 14.12
C LEU A 370 -5.67 -10.76 15.02
N LYS A 371 -5.77 -11.11 16.31
CA LYS A 371 -6.61 -10.39 17.27
C LYS A 371 -6.21 -8.94 17.43
N ALA A 372 -4.91 -8.65 17.53
CA ALA A 372 -4.40 -7.29 17.63
C ALA A 372 -4.75 -6.47 16.38
N PHE A 373 -4.51 -7.03 15.19
CA PHE A 373 -4.79 -6.35 13.93
C PHE A 373 -6.29 -6.07 13.77
N PHE A 374 -7.15 -7.08 13.94
CA PHE A 374 -8.59 -6.89 13.79
C PHE A 374 -9.21 -6.08 14.93
N SER A 375 -8.64 -6.10 16.14
CA SER A 375 -9.05 -5.16 17.19
C SER A 375 -8.77 -3.70 16.79
N TRP A 376 -7.62 -3.44 16.16
CA TRP A 376 -7.33 -2.11 15.61
C TRP A 376 -8.28 -1.75 14.47
N VAL A 377 -8.56 -2.68 13.54
CA VAL A 377 -9.54 -2.49 12.46
C VAL A 377 -10.93 -2.16 13.03
N LYS A 378 -11.39 -2.88 14.06
CA LYS A 378 -12.66 -2.64 14.74
C LYS A 378 -12.73 -1.26 15.37
N ASN A 379 -11.67 -0.82 16.06
CA ASN A 379 -11.61 0.50 16.66
C ASN A 379 -11.64 1.60 15.58
N ASP A 380 -10.87 1.43 14.51
CA ASP A 380 -10.87 2.37 13.39
C ASP A 380 -12.22 2.43 12.67
N LEU A 381 -12.86 1.29 12.41
CA LEU A 381 -14.22 1.24 11.86
C LEU A 381 -15.24 1.91 12.79
N PHE A 382 -15.12 1.71 14.11
CA PHE A 382 -16.00 2.35 15.08
C PHE A 382 -15.79 3.87 15.14
N GLU A 383 -14.54 4.34 15.19
CA GLU A 383 -14.21 5.76 15.09
C GLU A 383 -14.75 6.36 13.79
N ASN A 384 -14.49 5.70 12.65
CA ASN A 384 -14.97 6.15 11.34
C ASN A 384 -16.50 6.14 11.27
N ARG A 385 -17.18 5.18 11.92
CA ARG A 385 -18.65 5.12 11.98
C ARG A 385 -19.25 6.20 12.87
N LEU A 386 -18.63 6.51 14.01
CA LEU A 386 -19.06 7.64 14.84
C LEU A 386 -18.91 8.96 14.09
N LYS A 387 -17.78 9.14 13.41
CA LYS A 387 -17.54 10.30 12.56
C LYS A 387 -18.45 10.34 11.33
N PHE A 388 -18.77 9.18 10.76
CA PHE A 388 -19.78 9.04 9.71
C PHE A 388 -21.13 9.56 10.20
N LEU A 389 -21.57 9.19 11.40
CA LEU A 389 -22.84 9.66 11.96
C LEU A 389 -22.80 11.18 12.18
N GLU A 390 -21.71 11.72 12.73
CA GLU A 390 -21.53 13.18 12.89
C GLU A 390 -21.53 13.92 11.54
N ILE A 391 -20.85 13.39 10.52
CA ILE A 391 -20.79 13.95 9.16
C ILE A 391 -22.13 13.78 8.44
N LYS A 392 -22.85 12.68 8.64
CA LYS A 392 -24.18 12.45 8.07
C LYS A 392 -25.20 13.42 8.65
N ASP A 393 -25.16 13.68 9.96
CA ASP A 393 -25.98 14.70 10.60
C ASP A 393 -25.67 16.09 10.02
N ILE A 394 -24.39 16.39 9.74
CA ILE A 394 -23.94 17.61 9.06
C ILE A 394 -24.51 17.77 7.64
N LEU A 395 -24.58 16.67 6.88
CA LEU A 395 -25.07 16.64 5.49
C LEU A 395 -26.59 16.55 5.36
N SER A 396 -27.30 16.14 6.41
CA SER A 396 -28.76 16.03 6.39
C SER A 396 -29.51 17.37 6.25
N ASP A 397 -28.82 18.48 6.49
CA ASP A 397 -29.29 19.85 6.31
C ASP A 397 -29.03 20.40 4.89
N SER A 398 -28.14 19.78 4.11
CA SER A 398 -27.98 20.08 2.68
C SER A 398 -28.91 19.16 1.89
N SER A 399 -29.32 19.55 0.69
CA SER A 399 -30.33 18.86 -0.13
C SER A 399 -29.88 17.48 -0.68
N MET A 400 -29.07 16.73 0.06
CA MET A 400 -28.46 15.46 -0.31
C MET A 400 -29.31 14.29 0.18
N GLU A 401 -29.66 13.36 -0.72
CA GLU A 401 -30.43 12.17 -0.36
C GLU A 401 -29.60 11.24 0.55
N ASN A 402 -30.13 11.00 1.75
CA ASN A 402 -29.34 10.61 2.92
C ASN A 402 -29.06 9.09 3.06
N ASP A 403 -29.70 8.27 2.23
CA ASP A 403 -29.82 6.82 2.48
C ASP A 403 -28.68 5.98 1.89
N ALA A 404 -27.83 6.56 1.04
CA ALA A 404 -26.72 5.85 0.37
C ALA A 404 -25.33 6.49 0.60
N LEU A 405 -25.22 7.46 1.50
CA LEU A 405 -23.95 8.13 1.80
C LEU A 405 -22.95 7.17 2.45
N GLN A 406 -21.70 7.26 2.01
CA GLN A 406 -20.53 6.59 2.56
C GLN A 406 -19.53 7.65 3.02
N VAL A 407 -18.83 7.41 4.13
CA VAL A 407 -17.75 8.27 4.62
C VAL A 407 -16.54 7.40 4.93
N ARG A 408 -15.40 7.78 4.36
CA ARG A 408 -14.12 7.09 4.53
C ARG A 408 -13.05 8.08 4.95
N LEU A 409 -12.31 7.75 6.00
CA LEU A 409 -11.13 8.52 6.38
C LEU A 409 -10.00 8.28 5.36
N LEU A 410 -9.52 9.36 4.74
CA LEU A 410 -8.38 9.35 3.81
C LEU A 410 -7.06 9.58 4.54
N ALA A 411 -7.02 10.52 5.49
CA ALA A 411 -5.79 10.87 6.20
C ALA A 411 -6.06 11.44 7.61
N LYS A 412 -5.20 11.09 8.58
CA LYS A 412 -5.09 11.78 9.87
C LYS A 412 -3.81 12.62 9.87
N TRP A 413 -3.95 13.93 9.98
CA TRP A 413 -2.82 14.86 10.12
C TRP A 413 -2.82 15.44 11.53
N ASN A 414 -1.70 16.02 11.96
CA ASN A 414 -1.56 16.56 13.33
C ASN A 414 -2.61 17.63 13.68
N ARG A 415 -3.21 18.29 12.66
CA ARG A 415 -4.21 19.33 12.84
C ARG A 415 -5.57 18.99 12.23
N ASN A 416 -5.63 18.15 11.18
CA ASN A 416 -6.87 17.90 10.43
C ASN A 416 -7.06 16.41 10.15
N ASN A 417 -8.30 15.94 10.12
CA ASN A 417 -8.65 14.66 9.51
C ASN A 417 -9.36 14.93 8.16
N ILE A 418 -9.02 14.16 7.15
CA ILE A 418 -9.60 14.29 5.80
C ILE A 418 -10.47 13.07 5.54
N PHE A 419 -11.73 13.29 5.19
CA PHE A 419 -12.71 12.28 4.85
C PHE A 419 -13.14 12.40 3.38
N LEU A 420 -13.22 11.28 2.67
CA LEU A 420 -13.98 11.15 1.44
C LEU A 420 -15.42 10.85 1.81
N ILE A 421 -16.35 11.64 1.29
CA ILE A 421 -17.78 11.40 1.40
C ILE A 421 -18.28 11.10 0.00
N SER A 422 -19.07 10.06 -0.17
CA SER A 422 -19.61 9.73 -1.49
C SER A 422 -21.00 9.13 -1.40
N ASP A 423 -21.82 9.42 -2.40
CA ASP A 423 -22.99 8.62 -2.74
C ASP A 423 -22.78 7.97 -4.12
N TRP A 424 -23.85 7.41 -4.68
CA TRP A 424 -23.80 6.76 -5.99
C TRP A 424 -23.62 7.71 -7.19
N LYS A 425 -23.80 9.03 -7.01
CA LYS A 425 -23.67 10.08 -8.03
C LYS A 425 -22.43 10.95 -7.85
N GLN A 426 -22.05 11.26 -6.61
CA GLN A 426 -21.14 12.36 -6.30
C GLN A 426 -20.19 12.02 -5.16
N LYS A 427 -18.99 12.63 -5.22
CA LYS A 427 -17.94 12.54 -4.21
C LYS A 427 -17.62 13.93 -3.67
N TYR A 428 -17.23 14.00 -2.40
CA TYR A 428 -16.81 15.20 -1.69
C TYR A 428 -15.65 14.91 -0.76
N VAL A 429 -14.92 15.95 -0.39
CA VAL A 429 -13.89 15.87 0.64
C VAL A 429 -14.33 16.71 1.83
N CYS A 430 -14.38 16.11 3.02
CA CYS A 430 -14.61 16.81 4.28
C CYS A 430 -13.33 16.89 5.08
N ARG A 431 -12.90 18.10 5.39
CA ARG A 431 -11.80 18.40 6.31
C ARG A 431 -12.37 18.67 7.69
N GLU A 432 -12.03 17.83 8.66
CA GLU A 432 -12.29 18.02 10.09
C GLU A 432 -11.07 18.67 10.74
N ASN A 433 -11.22 19.88 11.24
CA ASN A 433 -10.16 20.62 11.93
C ASN A 433 -10.17 20.28 13.42
N ILE A 434 -9.03 19.81 13.94
CA ILE A 434 -8.82 19.46 15.35
C ILE A 434 -8.24 20.68 16.07
N PHE A 435 -9.09 21.39 16.81
CA PHE A 435 -8.68 22.55 17.59
C PHE A 435 -8.20 22.15 18.99
N ASN A 436 -6.89 22.03 19.20
CA ASN A 436 -6.29 21.76 20.52
C ASN A 436 -6.17 23.03 21.41
N SER A 437 -7.16 23.93 21.39
CA SER A 437 -7.25 25.15 22.23
C SER A 437 -6.34 26.36 21.90
N LYS A 438 -5.93 26.58 20.64
CA LYS A 438 -5.30 27.86 20.20
C LYS A 438 -6.13 28.55 19.12
N SER A 439 -6.35 29.85 19.28
CA SER A 439 -7.00 30.73 18.28
C SER A 439 -6.36 30.65 16.89
N GLU A 440 -5.04 30.44 16.84
CA GLU A 440 -4.26 30.32 15.60
C GLU A 440 -4.81 29.29 14.59
N ASN A 441 -5.31 28.14 15.06
CA ASN A 441 -5.83 27.11 14.14
C ASN A 441 -7.17 27.53 13.51
N ILE A 442 -7.98 28.32 14.23
CA ILE A 442 -9.29 28.79 13.72
C ILE A 442 -9.06 29.83 12.63
N ASP A 443 -8.09 30.71 12.80
CA ASP A 443 -7.83 31.79 11.84
C ASP A 443 -7.20 31.28 10.53
N ILE A 444 -6.41 30.19 10.57
CA ILE A 444 -5.93 29.50 9.37
C ILE A 444 -7.08 28.93 8.53
N VAL A 445 -8.04 28.24 9.18
CA VAL A 445 -9.20 27.66 8.49
C VAL A 445 -10.12 28.76 7.92
N LYS A 446 -10.25 29.88 8.65
CA LYS A 446 -10.96 31.07 8.13
C LYS A 446 -10.28 31.62 6.89
N ASN A 447 -8.95 31.77 6.90
CA ASN A 447 -8.18 32.26 5.78
C ASN A 447 -8.37 31.36 4.54
N GLU A 448 -8.19 30.05 4.70
CA GLU A 448 -8.37 29.08 3.61
C GLU A 448 -9.78 29.21 2.99
N LYS A 449 -10.81 29.25 3.82
CA LYS A 449 -12.19 29.38 3.35
C LYS A 449 -12.41 30.68 2.57
N ASN A 450 -11.98 31.81 3.13
CA ASN A 450 -12.14 33.11 2.50
C ASN A 450 -11.45 33.14 1.13
N ILE A 451 -10.26 32.57 1.02
CA ILE A 451 -9.53 32.45 -0.24
C ILE A 451 -10.30 31.57 -1.23
N LEU A 452 -10.74 30.38 -0.83
CA LEU A 452 -11.51 29.46 -1.66
C LEU A 452 -12.83 30.08 -2.16
N GLU A 453 -13.56 30.79 -1.30
CA GLU A 453 -14.77 31.54 -1.70
C GLU A 453 -14.43 32.62 -2.72
N THR A 454 -13.34 33.35 -2.49
CA THR A 454 -12.88 34.45 -3.35
C THR A 454 -12.49 33.98 -4.76
N ILE A 455 -11.84 32.82 -4.88
CA ILE A 455 -11.36 32.29 -6.16
C ILE A 455 -12.30 31.24 -6.78
N SER A 456 -13.46 30.99 -6.17
CA SER A 456 -14.39 29.91 -6.55
C SER A 456 -14.84 29.98 -8.02
N GLU A 457 -14.93 31.18 -8.58
CA GLU A 457 -15.32 31.41 -9.98
C GLU A 457 -14.18 31.16 -10.98
N LEU A 458 -12.93 31.12 -10.53
CA LEU A 458 -11.76 30.97 -11.39
C LEU A 458 -11.49 29.53 -11.82
N ASP A 459 -12.24 28.58 -11.25
CA ASP A 459 -12.13 27.15 -11.53
C ASP A 459 -10.67 26.65 -11.43
N MET A 460 -10.01 26.95 -10.31
CA MET A 460 -8.60 26.61 -10.05
C MET A 460 -8.38 25.90 -8.71
N SER A 461 -9.45 25.71 -7.95
CA SER A 461 -9.45 25.09 -6.63
C SER A 461 -10.72 24.26 -6.44
N PRO A 462 -10.76 23.38 -5.44
CA PRO A 462 -12.01 22.77 -5.01
C PRO A 462 -13.05 23.81 -4.58
N LYS A 463 -14.31 23.60 -4.92
CA LYS A 463 -15.43 24.45 -4.51
C LYS A 463 -15.89 24.10 -3.11
N ILE A 464 -16.16 25.12 -2.30
CA ILE A 464 -16.78 24.94 -0.99
C ILE A 464 -18.25 24.58 -1.16
N ILE A 465 -18.66 23.48 -0.54
CA ILE A 465 -20.04 23.02 -0.50
C ILE A 465 -20.72 23.54 0.78
N CYS A 466 -20.10 23.34 1.94
CA CYS A 466 -20.61 23.88 3.20
C CYS A 466 -19.56 23.94 4.31
N GLN A 467 -19.84 24.74 5.34
CA GLN A 467 -19.08 24.86 6.58
C GLN A 467 -20.04 24.68 7.77
N LYS A 468 -19.65 23.90 8.78
CA LYS A 468 -20.48 23.64 9.98
C LYS A 468 -19.64 23.61 11.27
N ASN A 469 -20.32 23.72 12.42
CA ASN A 469 -19.77 23.64 13.77
C ASN A 469 -18.58 24.58 14.02
N GLU A 470 -18.78 25.88 13.85
CA GLU A 470 -17.78 26.91 14.21
C GLU A 470 -16.36 26.60 13.66
N TRP A 471 -16.26 26.28 12.36
CA TRP A 471 -15.00 25.98 11.65
C TRP A 471 -14.45 24.56 11.85
N LYS A 472 -15.15 23.70 12.59
CA LYS A 472 -14.73 22.30 12.78
C LYS A 472 -14.79 21.49 11.49
N TYR A 473 -15.76 21.75 10.61
CA TYR A 473 -15.91 21.00 9.35
C TYR A 473 -15.97 21.92 8.14
N LEU A 474 -15.14 21.63 7.14
CA LEU A 474 -15.16 22.25 5.81
C LEU A 474 -15.36 21.17 4.75
N LEU A 475 -16.48 21.24 4.04
CA LEU A 475 -16.82 20.33 2.94
C LEU A 475 -16.54 21.01 1.61
N ILE A 476 -15.74 20.36 0.78
CA ILE A 476 -15.38 20.80 -0.58
C ILE A 476 -15.70 19.70 -1.60
N ASP A 477 -15.84 20.06 -2.87
CA ASP A 477 -16.01 19.09 -3.94
C ASP A 477 -14.78 18.18 -4.09
N TYR A 478 -15.02 16.98 -4.62
CA TYR A 478 -13.95 16.06 -4.96
C TYR A 478 -13.43 16.38 -6.37
N LEU A 479 -12.12 16.57 -6.49
CA LEU A 479 -11.44 16.66 -7.77
C LEU A 479 -11.02 15.25 -8.22
N ASP A 480 -11.32 14.89 -9.47
CA ASP A 480 -10.76 13.69 -10.11
C ASP A 480 -9.48 14.10 -10.85
N TRP A 481 -8.32 13.72 -10.30
CA TRP A 481 -7.06 14.39 -10.61
C TRP A 481 -5.86 13.44 -10.77
N ASN A 482 -4.85 13.94 -11.49
CA ASN A 482 -3.54 13.30 -11.64
C ASN A 482 -2.41 14.22 -11.16
N GLN A 483 -1.37 13.65 -10.54
CA GLN A 483 -0.09 14.33 -10.28
C GLN A 483 0.96 13.86 -11.26
N PHE A 484 1.93 14.73 -11.53
CA PHE A 484 3.07 14.39 -12.37
C PHE A 484 4.37 14.86 -11.73
N ASP A 485 5.40 14.02 -11.79
CA ASP A 485 6.74 14.40 -11.36
C ASP A 485 7.47 15.26 -12.40
N MET A 486 7.13 15.05 -13.68
CA MET A 486 7.67 15.78 -14.82
C MET A 486 6.51 16.28 -15.68
N LEU A 487 6.52 17.57 -16.00
CA LEU A 487 5.48 18.19 -16.81
C LEU A 487 5.83 18.18 -18.30
N SER A 488 4.87 17.77 -19.12
CA SER A 488 4.87 17.93 -20.58
C SER A 488 4.64 19.39 -20.96
N THR A 489 4.84 19.73 -22.23
CA THR A 489 4.60 21.08 -22.77
C THR A 489 3.19 21.58 -22.47
N GLU A 490 2.18 20.74 -22.70
CA GLU A 490 0.77 21.06 -22.52
C GLU A 490 0.44 21.34 -21.05
N LEU A 491 1.01 20.53 -20.14
CA LEU A 491 0.83 20.70 -18.69
C LEU A 491 1.51 21.98 -18.18
N ILE A 492 2.68 22.34 -18.73
CA ILE A 492 3.37 23.60 -18.41
C ILE A 492 2.52 24.80 -18.82
N ILE A 493 1.93 24.76 -20.03
CA ILE A 493 1.05 25.82 -20.53
C ILE A 493 -0.20 25.92 -19.65
N SER A 494 -0.83 24.80 -19.33
CA SER A 494 -2.01 24.74 -18.45
C SER A 494 -1.74 25.33 -17.06
N LEU A 495 -0.58 25.00 -16.48
CA LEU A 495 -0.13 25.54 -15.20
C LEU A 495 0.11 27.06 -15.28
N ALA A 496 0.78 27.53 -16.33
CA ALA A 496 1.03 28.95 -16.56
C ALA A 496 -0.27 29.76 -16.68
N ILE A 497 -1.24 29.26 -17.46
CA ILE A 497 -2.54 29.89 -17.64
C ILE A 497 -3.31 29.94 -16.31
N SER A 498 -3.32 28.83 -15.56
CA SER A 498 -4.07 28.73 -14.30
C SER A 498 -3.49 29.66 -13.23
N LEU A 499 -2.16 29.70 -13.09
CA LEU A 499 -1.52 30.68 -12.20
C LEU A 499 -1.71 32.12 -12.69
N GLY A 500 -1.68 32.34 -14.01
CA GLY A 500 -1.95 33.65 -14.61
C GLY A 500 -3.32 34.18 -14.22
N LYS A 501 -4.36 33.34 -14.28
CA LYS A 501 -5.72 33.67 -13.83
C LYS A 501 -5.76 34.06 -12.34
N LEU A 502 -5.02 33.34 -11.49
CA LEU A 502 -4.96 33.64 -10.04
C LEU A 502 -4.36 35.03 -9.82
N HIS A 503 -3.22 35.29 -10.46
CA HIS A 503 -2.46 36.52 -10.29
C HIS A 503 -3.09 37.74 -10.98
N ASP A 504 -3.98 37.55 -11.97
CA ASP A 504 -4.74 38.64 -12.61
C ASP A 504 -6.01 39.02 -11.82
N TYR A 505 -6.41 38.19 -10.84
CA TYR A 505 -7.55 38.47 -9.99
C TYR A 505 -7.28 39.70 -9.10
N LYS A 506 -8.00 40.80 -9.34
CA LYS A 506 -7.68 42.15 -8.82
C LYS A 506 -7.55 42.22 -7.29
N ALA A 507 -6.32 42.52 -6.83
CA ALA A 507 -5.91 42.76 -5.44
C ALA A 507 -6.61 43.89 -4.66
N PHE A 508 -7.57 44.62 -5.24
CA PHE A 508 -8.24 45.76 -4.60
C PHE A 508 -9.61 45.43 -3.95
N GLN A 509 -10.05 44.18 -3.99
CA GLN A 509 -11.29 43.73 -3.34
C GLN A 509 -11.06 42.99 -2.01
N PHE A 510 -9.82 42.99 -1.48
CA PHE A 510 -9.48 42.25 -0.27
C PHE A 510 -9.68 43.08 1.00
N PRO A 511 -10.39 42.53 2.00
CA PRO A 511 -10.29 43.02 3.35
C PRO A 511 -8.94 42.58 3.91
N TRP A 512 -7.97 43.51 3.94
CA TRP A 512 -6.63 43.29 4.54
C TRP A 512 -6.69 42.72 5.97
N GLN A 513 -7.82 42.91 6.65
CA GLN A 513 -8.19 42.35 7.95
C GLN A 513 -8.28 40.80 8.01
N TYR A 514 -8.19 40.08 6.89
CA TYR A 514 -8.16 38.59 6.87
C TYR A 514 -6.76 38.00 6.95
N PHE A 515 -5.75 38.84 6.85
CA PHE A 515 -4.35 38.47 6.76
C PHE A 515 -3.66 38.85 8.07
N TRP A 516 -2.61 38.13 8.48
CA TRP A 516 -1.93 38.27 9.78
C TRP A 516 -1.08 39.55 9.84
N ILE A 517 -1.67 40.69 9.50
CA ILE A 517 -0.99 41.97 9.28
C ILE A 517 -1.79 43.03 10.03
N GLU A 518 -1.31 43.40 11.21
CA GLU A 518 -1.96 44.39 12.08
C GLU A 518 -1.81 45.83 11.55
N ASP A 519 -0.78 46.11 10.74
CA ASP A 519 -0.55 47.45 10.17
C ASP A 519 -0.04 47.43 8.72
N LYS A 520 -0.79 48.10 7.84
CA LYS A 520 -0.48 48.19 6.39
C LYS A 520 0.74 49.08 6.08
N GLU A 521 1.16 49.92 7.04
CA GLU A 521 2.27 50.85 6.88
C GLU A 521 3.65 50.22 7.16
N GLU A 522 3.73 49.03 7.80
CA GLU A 522 4.99 48.30 8.05
C GLU A 522 5.29 47.17 7.03
N TYR A 523 4.38 46.90 6.10
CA TYR A 523 4.52 45.84 5.08
C TYR A 523 5.38 46.30 3.88
N ASP A 524 6.66 46.53 4.14
CA ASP A 524 7.72 46.76 3.14
C ASP A 524 8.12 45.41 2.50
N ASN A 525 8.40 45.39 1.19
CA ASN A 525 8.93 44.24 0.46
C ASN A 525 10.14 43.55 1.15
N THR A 526 10.93 44.31 1.91
CA THR A 526 12.06 43.84 2.73
C THR A 526 11.61 42.91 3.87
N THR A 527 10.44 43.14 4.46
CA THR A 527 9.86 42.31 5.53
C THR A 527 9.41 40.95 5.00
N ILE A 528 8.74 40.91 3.83
CA ILE A 528 8.32 39.68 3.14
C ILE A 528 9.54 38.78 2.83
N LEU A 529 10.63 39.36 2.31
CA LEU A 529 11.86 38.62 2.04
C LEU A 529 12.56 38.12 3.29
N LEU A 530 12.48 38.87 4.39
CA LEU A 530 12.99 38.41 5.68
C LEU A 530 12.16 37.24 6.20
N GLU A 531 10.85 37.20 6.00
CA GLU A 531 10.01 36.05 6.38
C GLU A 531 10.37 34.77 5.61
N HIS A 532 10.59 34.86 4.29
CA HIS A 532 11.09 33.73 3.50
C HIS A 532 12.49 33.29 3.91
N TYR A 533 13.36 34.25 4.25
CA TYR A 533 14.67 33.99 4.85
C TYR A 533 14.56 33.34 6.25
N TRP A 534 13.58 33.75 7.06
CA TRP A 534 13.30 33.18 8.38
C TRP A 534 12.82 31.72 8.29
N ALA A 535 12.03 31.37 7.28
CA ALA A 535 11.62 29.99 7.02
C ALA A 535 12.83 29.07 6.71
N ALA A 536 13.81 29.55 5.94
CA ALA A 536 15.07 28.84 5.71
C ALA A 536 15.91 28.74 7.01
N LYS A 537 15.89 29.78 7.85
CA LYS A 537 16.58 29.81 9.15
C LYS A 537 16.00 28.83 10.19
N GLN A 538 14.71 28.52 10.12
CA GLN A 538 14.09 27.49 10.98
C GLN A 538 14.64 26.08 10.69
N ILE A 539 15.08 25.80 9.46
CA ILE A 539 15.77 24.55 9.12
C ILE A 539 17.17 24.52 9.74
N LEU A 540 17.89 25.66 9.73
CA LEU A 540 19.20 25.80 10.38
C LEU A 540 19.15 25.53 11.89
N ILE A 541 18.12 26.05 12.57
CA ILE A 541 17.92 25.80 14.01
C ILE A 541 17.74 24.31 14.30
N LYS A 542 17.08 23.55 13.43
CA LYS A 542 16.90 22.10 13.62
C LYS A 542 18.16 21.29 13.31
N LEU A 543 18.95 21.71 12.33
CA LEU A 543 20.26 21.11 12.02
C LEU A 543 21.31 21.41 13.10
N TRP A 544 21.22 22.56 13.77
CA TRP A 544 22.06 22.88 14.94
C TRP A 544 21.90 21.83 16.06
N TYR A 545 20.70 21.31 16.29
CA TYR A 545 20.49 20.22 17.26
C TYR A 545 21.08 18.86 16.83
N ALA A 546 21.52 18.70 15.58
CA ALA A 546 22.12 17.48 15.05
C ALA A 546 23.66 17.47 15.07
N GLU A 547 24.31 18.50 15.64
CA GLU A 547 25.77 18.62 15.82
C GLU A 547 26.65 18.71 14.53
N GLU A 548 26.06 18.92 13.35
CA GLU A 548 26.77 19.05 12.06
C GLU A 548 27.36 20.46 11.80
N HIS A 549 28.48 20.79 12.47
CA HIS A 549 29.01 22.16 12.50
C HIS A 549 29.50 22.74 11.15
N ASN A 550 30.08 21.93 10.26
CA ASN A 550 30.62 22.41 8.97
C ASN A 550 29.51 22.78 7.97
N ILE A 551 28.47 21.95 7.90
CA ILE A 551 27.28 22.19 7.05
C ILE A 551 26.56 23.45 7.52
N LEU A 552 26.42 23.64 8.83
CA LEU A 552 25.80 24.83 9.42
C LEU A 552 26.51 26.12 9.00
N LEU A 553 27.86 26.16 9.08
CA LEU A 553 28.64 27.33 8.70
C LEU A 553 28.48 27.68 7.21
N LEU A 554 28.51 26.68 6.33
CA LEU A 554 28.35 26.89 4.89
C LEU A 554 26.95 27.39 4.54
N MET A 555 25.92 26.87 5.19
CA MET A 555 24.56 27.36 5.02
C MET A 555 24.37 28.79 5.56
N GLU A 556 25.02 29.16 6.67
CA GLU A 556 25.04 30.54 7.17
C GLU A 556 25.70 31.51 6.17
N MET A 557 26.81 31.10 5.55
CA MET A 557 27.48 31.88 4.50
C MET A 557 26.58 32.09 3.28
N ILE A 558 25.89 31.04 2.82
CA ILE A 558 24.88 31.11 1.75
C ILE A 558 23.78 32.10 2.13
N CYS A 559 23.25 31.99 3.35
CA CYS A 559 22.18 32.86 3.87
C CYS A 559 22.60 34.33 3.89
N GLU A 560 23.81 34.65 4.36
CA GLU A 560 24.30 36.04 4.41
C GLU A 560 24.55 36.60 3.00
N LYS A 561 25.02 35.78 2.07
CA LYS A 561 25.20 36.16 0.66
C LYS A 561 23.86 36.49 -0.01
N LEU A 562 22.84 35.65 0.19
CA LEU A 562 21.47 35.90 -0.29
C LEU A 562 20.90 37.18 0.32
N LYS A 563 21.02 37.36 1.63
CA LYS A 563 20.56 38.56 2.35
C LYS A 563 21.21 39.85 1.83
N ASN A 564 22.50 39.84 1.53
CA ASN A 564 23.18 40.99 0.94
C ASN A 564 22.71 41.26 -0.49
N HIS A 565 22.45 40.21 -1.28
CA HIS A 565 21.88 40.37 -2.62
C HIS A 565 20.47 40.98 -2.56
N ILE A 566 19.63 40.53 -1.63
CA ILE A 566 18.29 41.09 -1.37
C ILE A 566 18.39 42.60 -1.11
N LYS A 567 19.28 43.02 -0.20
CA LYS A 567 19.48 44.44 0.14
C LYS A 567 19.95 45.29 -1.06
N SER A 568 20.67 44.70 -2.00
CA SER A 568 21.25 45.41 -3.15
C SER A 568 20.24 45.77 -4.26
N LEU A 569 19.06 45.14 -4.28
CA LEU A 569 18.10 45.27 -5.39
C LEU A 569 17.26 46.57 -5.38
N ASN A 570 17.39 47.42 -4.35
CA ASN A 570 16.69 48.71 -4.19
C ASN A 570 15.18 48.60 -4.47
N TRP A 571 14.49 47.85 -3.61
CA TRP A 571 13.05 47.56 -3.68
C TRP A 571 12.24 48.84 -3.57
N LYS A 572 11.61 49.28 -4.66
CA LYS A 572 10.53 50.27 -4.58
C LYS A 572 9.23 49.55 -4.27
N ASN A 573 8.35 50.16 -3.46
CA ASN A 573 6.97 49.72 -3.31
C ASN A 573 6.24 49.82 -4.65
N ASP A 574 6.27 48.74 -5.43
CA ASP A 574 5.30 48.51 -6.49
C ASP A 574 4.09 47.89 -5.80
N ASN A 575 2.98 48.62 -5.67
CA ASN A 575 1.70 48.19 -5.08
C ASN A 575 0.99 47.10 -5.93
N ASN A 576 1.74 46.18 -6.54
CA ASN A 576 1.30 45.13 -7.45
C ASN A 576 1.26 43.75 -6.76
N TYR A 577 0.72 43.71 -5.54
CA TYR A 577 0.46 42.45 -4.84
C TYR A 577 -0.62 41.64 -5.57
N VAL A 578 -0.52 40.32 -5.51
CA VAL A 578 -1.47 39.33 -6.04
C VAL A 578 -1.75 38.29 -4.94
N ILE A 579 -2.81 37.49 -5.07
CA ILE A 579 -2.94 36.31 -4.20
C ILE A 579 -1.86 35.33 -4.63
N CYS A 580 -0.95 34.99 -3.70
CA CYS A 580 -0.05 33.87 -3.88
C CYS A 580 -0.53 32.67 -3.06
N HIS A 581 -0.33 31.48 -3.62
CA HIS A 581 -0.63 30.22 -2.94
C HIS A 581 0.41 29.92 -1.86
N TRP A 582 1.66 30.35 -2.06
CA TRP A 582 2.78 30.29 -1.10
C TRP A 582 3.35 28.88 -0.83
N ASP A 583 2.50 27.86 -0.79
CA ASP A 583 2.89 26.44 -0.62
C ASP A 583 2.81 25.63 -1.93
N LEU A 584 3.34 26.16 -3.05
CA LEU A 584 3.32 25.46 -4.34
C LEU A 584 4.39 24.36 -4.43
N LYS A 585 4.05 23.19 -3.91
CA LYS A 585 4.81 21.94 -4.07
C LYS A 585 4.05 20.96 -4.97
N LYS A 586 4.71 19.88 -5.40
CA LYS A 586 4.10 18.91 -6.35
C LYS A 586 2.78 18.37 -5.82
N GLU A 587 2.72 18.14 -4.52
CA GLU A 587 1.57 17.60 -3.78
C GLU A 587 0.37 18.54 -3.77
N ASN A 588 0.60 19.84 -3.97
CA ASN A 588 -0.42 20.87 -3.94
C ASN A 588 -0.87 21.30 -5.35
N ILE A 589 -0.35 20.64 -6.40
CA ILE A 589 -0.66 20.92 -7.80
C ILE A 589 -1.21 19.66 -8.44
N VAL A 590 -2.46 19.72 -8.88
CA VAL A 590 -3.17 18.57 -9.44
C VAL A 590 -3.76 18.92 -10.80
N PHE A 591 -3.91 17.94 -11.69
CA PHE A 591 -4.46 18.16 -13.03
C PHE A 591 -5.77 17.42 -13.22
N CYS A 592 -6.85 18.17 -13.44
CA CYS A 592 -8.19 17.67 -13.74
C CYS A 592 -8.46 17.89 -15.23
N PHE A 593 -8.63 16.81 -16.00
CA PHE A 593 -8.78 16.89 -17.47
C PHE A 593 -7.72 17.80 -18.13
N TRP A 594 -6.46 17.65 -17.74
CA TRP A 594 -5.30 18.44 -18.21
C TRP A 594 -5.29 19.92 -17.78
N VAL A 595 -6.25 20.37 -16.97
CA VAL A 595 -6.30 21.71 -16.39
C VAL A 595 -5.67 21.70 -15.00
N ALA A 596 -4.68 22.56 -14.76
CA ALA A 596 -4.05 22.70 -13.46
C ALA A 596 -5.02 23.27 -12.42
N LYS A 597 -5.04 22.66 -11.25
CA LYS A 597 -5.74 23.12 -10.05
C LYS A 597 -4.74 23.15 -8.89
N PHE A 598 -4.94 24.07 -7.96
CA PHE A 598 -4.15 24.17 -6.75
C PHE A 598 -5.02 23.76 -5.55
N ILE A 599 -4.40 23.04 -4.62
CA ILE A 599 -5.04 22.54 -3.39
C ILE A 599 -4.22 22.93 -2.18
N ASP A 600 -4.86 22.93 -1.01
CA ASP A 600 -4.26 23.31 0.27
C ASP A 600 -3.93 24.81 0.38
N TRP A 601 -4.98 25.63 0.46
CA TRP A 601 -4.91 27.08 0.42
C TRP A 601 -4.68 27.72 1.80
N GLU A 602 -4.32 26.92 2.81
CA GLU A 602 -4.18 27.38 4.21
C GLU A 602 -3.07 28.44 4.38
N ALA A 603 -2.02 28.36 3.56
CA ALA A 603 -0.86 29.23 3.61
C ALA A 603 -0.96 30.46 2.68
N SER A 604 -2.08 30.61 1.97
CA SER A 604 -2.21 31.65 0.95
C SER A 604 -2.28 33.06 1.55
N HIS A 605 -1.61 34.00 0.89
CA HIS A 605 -1.49 35.40 1.33
C HIS A 605 -1.23 36.35 0.15
N PRO A 606 -1.47 37.66 0.31
CA PRO A 606 -1.06 38.66 -0.65
C PRO A 606 0.47 38.75 -0.72
N ASP A 607 1.04 38.57 -1.91
CA ASP A 607 2.48 38.67 -2.16
C ASP A 607 2.76 39.09 -3.61
N ILE A 608 4.01 39.11 -4.04
CA ILE A 608 4.41 39.35 -5.42
C ILE A 608 4.42 38.04 -6.22
N ARG A 609 3.96 38.11 -7.47
CA ARG A 609 3.83 36.97 -8.39
C ARG A 609 5.11 36.15 -8.58
N GLU A 610 6.29 36.77 -8.42
CA GLU A 610 7.58 36.11 -8.57
C GLU A 610 7.79 34.95 -7.58
N VAL A 611 7.14 35.00 -6.41
CA VAL A 611 7.25 33.98 -5.36
C VAL A 611 6.71 32.64 -5.87
N ASP A 612 5.45 32.60 -6.28
CA ASP A 612 4.80 31.39 -6.79
C ASP A 612 5.47 30.88 -8.07
N ILE A 613 5.84 31.77 -9.00
CA ILE A 613 6.51 31.38 -10.25
C ILE A 613 7.88 30.74 -9.96
N ALA A 614 8.69 31.36 -9.09
CA ALA A 614 9.98 30.81 -8.71
C ALA A 614 9.83 29.46 -8.01
N LYS A 615 8.80 29.31 -7.16
CA LYS A 615 8.52 28.06 -6.47
C LYS A 615 8.15 26.97 -7.46
N ILE A 616 7.30 27.23 -8.46
CA ILE A 616 6.99 26.25 -9.54
C ILE A 616 8.26 25.82 -10.27
N PHE A 617 9.10 26.78 -10.67
CA PHE A 617 10.34 26.46 -11.39
C PHE A 617 11.26 25.55 -10.57
N SER A 618 11.30 25.76 -9.25
CA SER A 618 12.03 24.91 -8.31
C SER A 618 11.44 23.54 -8.13
N THR A 619 10.16 23.50 -7.79
CA THR A 619 9.41 22.28 -7.54
C THR A 619 9.51 21.28 -8.69
N PHE A 620 9.51 21.77 -9.94
CA PHE A 620 9.60 20.91 -11.13
C PHE A 620 10.96 20.92 -11.83
N ASN A 621 11.99 21.57 -11.26
CA ASN A 621 13.32 21.70 -11.86
C ASN A 621 13.27 22.13 -13.34
N PHE A 622 12.58 23.23 -13.63
CA PHE A 622 12.48 23.72 -15.00
C PHE A 622 13.85 24.11 -15.56
N THR A 623 14.09 23.71 -16.81
CA THR A 623 15.22 24.20 -17.60
C THR A 623 14.91 25.59 -18.14
N PRO A 624 15.91 26.38 -18.58
CA PRO A 624 15.67 27.71 -19.15
C PRO A 624 14.62 27.71 -20.28
N ALA A 625 14.58 26.66 -21.12
CA ALA A 625 13.58 26.51 -22.17
C ALA A 625 12.15 26.34 -21.62
N LYS A 626 11.99 25.57 -20.53
CA LYS A 626 10.68 25.39 -19.85
C LYS A 626 10.26 26.65 -19.09
N GLU A 627 11.21 27.37 -18.48
CA GLU A 627 10.94 28.67 -17.84
C GLU A 627 10.44 29.69 -18.88
N THR A 628 11.09 29.77 -20.04
CA THR A 628 10.63 30.62 -21.16
C THR A 628 9.23 30.22 -21.62
N LEU A 629 9.00 28.92 -21.88
CA LEU A 629 7.67 28.41 -22.28
C LEU A 629 6.59 28.80 -21.27
N PHE A 630 6.85 28.65 -19.97
CA PHE A 630 5.92 29.03 -18.93
C PHE A 630 5.62 30.53 -18.96
N LEU A 631 6.66 31.37 -19.00
CA LEU A 631 6.51 32.83 -18.96
C LEU A 631 5.78 33.38 -20.18
N ASP A 632 6.03 32.81 -21.36
CA ASP A 632 5.34 33.17 -22.61
C ASP A 632 3.82 32.92 -22.53
N ASN A 633 3.39 31.96 -21.70
CA ASN A 633 1.98 31.58 -21.53
C ASN A 633 1.33 32.12 -20.24
N TYR A 634 2.11 32.72 -19.33
CA TYR A 634 1.63 33.27 -18.04
C TYR A 634 1.01 34.69 -18.17
N TRP A 635 0.95 35.25 -19.38
CA TRP A 635 0.27 36.53 -19.70
C TRP A 635 0.74 37.75 -18.87
N TYR A 636 2.05 37.93 -18.71
CA TYR A 636 2.63 39.15 -18.14
C TYR A 636 3.90 39.59 -18.88
N SER A 637 3.91 40.80 -19.43
CA SER A 637 5.11 41.41 -20.01
C SER A 637 5.95 42.05 -18.89
N GLY A 638 6.83 41.26 -18.28
CA GLY A 638 7.65 41.70 -17.15
C GLY A 638 8.60 42.86 -17.45
N THR A 639 8.94 43.62 -16.40
CA THR A 639 9.98 44.65 -16.42
C THR A 639 11.36 44.05 -16.12
N GLY A 640 12.45 44.79 -16.36
CA GLY A 640 13.80 44.31 -16.01
C GLY A 640 13.99 43.98 -14.52
N ILE A 641 13.20 44.57 -13.61
CA ILE A 641 13.23 44.25 -12.18
C ILE A 641 12.50 42.93 -11.86
N PHE A 642 11.40 42.61 -12.56
CA PHE A 642 10.68 41.34 -12.42
C PHE A 642 11.60 40.14 -12.62
N PHE A 643 12.37 40.12 -13.71
CA PHE A 643 13.28 39.01 -13.99
C PHE A 643 14.43 38.90 -12.98
N LYS A 644 14.88 40.03 -12.42
CA LYS A 644 15.90 40.03 -11.34
C LYS A 644 15.34 39.42 -10.06
N ARG A 645 14.12 39.81 -9.67
CA ARG A 645 13.43 39.25 -8.49
C ARG A 645 13.15 37.77 -8.66
N LEU A 646 12.60 37.37 -9.80
CA LEU A 646 12.29 35.98 -10.10
C LEU A 646 13.52 35.08 -10.00
N ARG A 647 14.67 35.50 -10.55
CA ARG A 647 15.95 34.76 -10.42
C ARG A 647 16.44 34.66 -8.98
N LEU A 648 16.22 35.69 -8.17
CA LEU A 648 16.62 35.65 -6.76
C LEU A 648 15.74 34.68 -5.96
N PHE A 649 14.41 34.75 -6.10
CA PHE A 649 13.52 33.80 -5.44
C PHE A 649 13.75 32.36 -5.92
N ARG A 650 14.07 32.17 -7.21
CA ARG A 650 14.48 30.86 -7.75
C ARG A 650 15.64 30.28 -6.95
N LYS A 651 16.70 31.06 -6.73
CA LYS A 651 17.86 30.64 -5.92
C LYS A 651 17.46 30.38 -4.46
N ILE A 652 16.63 31.24 -3.85
CA ILE A 652 16.18 31.05 -2.45
C ILE A 652 15.43 29.71 -2.30
N PHE A 653 14.54 29.37 -3.23
CA PHE A 653 13.80 28.12 -3.16
C PHE A 653 14.65 26.89 -3.52
N GLU A 654 15.61 26.99 -4.44
CA GLU A 654 16.59 25.92 -4.68
C GLU A 654 17.38 25.59 -3.41
N PHE A 655 17.81 26.63 -2.69
CA PHE A 655 18.49 26.46 -1.41
C PHE A 655 17.59 25.78 -0.37
N TYR A 656 16.31 26.19 -0.31
CA TYR A 656 15.33 25.58 0.60
C TYR A 656 15.09 24.10 0.30
N GLU A 657 14.90 23.72 -0.97
CA GLU A 657 14.72 22.32 -1.38
C GLU A 657 15.98 21.48 -1.11
N LEU A 658 17.16 22.04 -1.36
CA LEU A 658 18.44 21.40 -1.04
C LEU A 658 18.57 21.14 0.47
N ALA A 659 18.19 22.11 1.31
CA ALA A 659 18.20 21.96 2.75
C ALA A 659 17.17 20.92 3.27
N LEU A 660 16.00 20.82 2.63
CA LEU A 660 14.98 19.82 2.98
C LEU A 660 15.41 18.39 2.61
N LYS A 661 16.08 18.20 1.46
CA LYS A 661 16.61 16.90 1.02
C LYS A 661 17.48 16.26 2.10
N HIS A 662 18.37 17.04 2.72
CA HIS A 662 19.26 16.58 3.81
C HIS A 662 18.49 16.17 5.07
N ARG A 663 17.47 16.94 5.45
CA ARG A 663 16.64 16.67 6.65
C ARG A 663 15.97 15.29 6.63
N TYR A 664 15.62 14.77 5.45
CA TYR A 664 14.94 13.48 5.30
C TYR A 664 15.88 12.32 4.93
N SER A 665 17.11 12.61 4.51
CA SER A 665 18.11 11.60 4.18
C SER A 665 19.00 11.27 5.39
N TYR A 666 18.46 10.54 6.37
CA TYR A 666 19.22 10.02 7.52
C TYR A 666 20.37 9.03 7.15
N TRP A 667 20.58 8.78 5.85
CA TRP A 667 21.53 7.78 5.32
C TRP A 667 22.32 8.26 4.08
N ALA A 668 22.32 9.57 3.78
CA ALA A 668 23.16 10.10 2.70
C ALA A 668 24.60 10.31 3.21
N ASP A 669 25.57 10.03 2.35
CA ASP A 669 26.98 10.35 2.57
C ASP A 669 27.14 11.86 2.78
N GLU A 670 27.49 12.29 4.00
CA GLU A 670 27.66 13.71 4.38
C GLU A 670 28.57 14.47 3.40
N SER A 671 29.58 13.79 2.85
CA SER A 671 30.52 14.40 1.90
C SER A 671 29.87 14.78 0.57
N SER A 672 28.82 14.06 0.14
CA SER A 672 28.08 14.38 -1.08
C SER A 672 27.24 15.65 -0.91
N PHE A 673 26.65 15.84 0.27
CA PHE A 673 25.78 17.00 0.53
C PHE A 673 26.58 18.29 0.72
N GLU A 674 27.71 18.23 1.42
CA GLU A 674 28.64 19.36 1.57
C GLU A 674 29.12 19.87 0.19
N ASN A 675 29.44 18.96 -0.73
CA ASN A 675 29.82 19.31 -2.10
C ASN A 675 28.68 19.96 -2.91
N GLU A 676 27.44 19.49 -2.75
CA GLU A 676 26.26 20.13 -3.36
C GLU A 676 26.07 21.57 -2.84
N LEU A 677 26.23 21.78 -1.52
CA LEU A 677 26.15 23.11 -0.90
C LEU A 677 27.29 24.03 -1.33
N LEU A 678 28.52 23.54 -1.44
CA LEU A 678 29.67 24.32 -1.91
C LEU A 678 29.45 24.77 -3.37
N SER A 679 29.02 23.85 -4.23
CA SER A 679 28.66 24.19 -5.61
C SER A 679 27.54 25.23 -5.69
N PHE A 680 26.56 25.14 -4.80
CA PHE A 680 25.48 26.12 -4.72
C PHE A 680 25.98 27.50 -4.25
N TYR A 681 26.84 27.55 -3.23
CA TYR A 681 27.47 28.78 -2.73
C TYR A 681 28.29 29.50 -3.80
N GLU A 682 29.03 28.76 -4.64
CA GLU A 682 29.79 29.31 -5.77
C GLU A 682 28.89 29.89 -6.87
N LYS A 683 27.72 29.28 -7.11
CA LYS A 683 26.73 29.75 -8.11
C LYS A 683 25.94 30.99 -7.68
N ILE A 684 25.78 31.23 -6.37
CA ILE A 684 25.10 32.43 -5.83
C ILE A 684 25.92 33.65 -6.17
#